data_AF-A0A2V6QU16-F1
#
_entry.id   AF-A0A2V6QU16-F1
#
_cell.length_a   1.000
_cell.length_b   1.000
_cell.length_c   1.000
_cell.angle_alpha   90.00
_cell.angle_beta   90.00
_cell.angle_gamma   90.00
#
_symmetry.space_group_name_H-M   'P 1'
#
loop_
_entity.id
_entity.type
_entity.pdbx_description
1 polymer ?
#
loop_
_entity_poly.entity_id
_entity_poly.type
_entity_poly.pdbx_seq_one_letter_code
_entity_poly.pdbx_strand_id
1 'polypeptide(L)'
;MALRISTRSAQDDKIEPVVVAVRPAVLLVLSLALALSSAQASAQDWSGIDEAAVDAVGSGEVPGIVVVVGRGDDIVYRRAWGMRRVVPEPVAMTEDTIFDIASLTKPLGTTLAVMSLVERGHVKLDAPLGRYLKEFRGRAHELVTVRRLLTHSAGLPAIPPAGSVSPGFPKAATLLAKLPFDYPPGSSFQYSDTGFILLGEMVRRVSGEPLDRYLDQHVFKPLGLRDTGFNPSGRVRDRVAPTEFANGHLLVGEAHDPRARVLGGVAGHAGMFSTAWDLARICRMLVDGGALEGKRVFKSATIATMWARSPEGNASRALGWDVSSSFSRTASPFFPPEAVGHLGFTGTSVWIDPLTRSYLILLTNRVHPSGGGATKIRELRMRVAAAAGAALFVPELGTKVAMGDSTTPAADGGDEAKPPRPASVVRSGLDVLVAQDFAPIAGYTVGLVTNQTGIDAQSRRAIDLLAASPRVKLSAIFTPEHGLTGDANTEVPHGRDAITGLPVWSLYGNTRRPTGFMLRGLDLIVFDIQDVGVRYYTYLTTLVYVMEEAARAGVPVLVLDRPNPITGRVVEGPLMDPDLASFTGPHPIPVRTGMTIGEFARMAAVERNIPVSLTIVPLEGWERGRWFDETGLPWVNPSPNIRSLTQALLYAGIGLLESTNVSVGRGTERPFEVVGAPWLDPHRVSQDLNALRLRGVAFEPVVFTPSADMYAGMPCGGVRVVVTDRETIRPVTVGLAIARTLRSRHRDQFRPEAIQNLLVNRATMWAFLRNESLDRLVAWTEMERNSFLNRRASYLIYR
;
A
#
# COMPACT_ATOMS: atom_id res chain seq x y z
N MET A 1 -15.23 42.72 -27.68
CA MET A 1 -16.31 41.76 -27.33
C MET A 1 -17.16 42.44 -26.27
N ALA A 2 -18.41 42.79 -26.57
CA ALA A 2 -19.25 43.62 -25.68
C ALA A 2 -19.98 42.74 -24.64
N LEU A 3 -19.84 43.04 -23.35
CA LEU A 3 -20.62 42.40 -22.29
C LEU A 3 -21.99 43.09 -22.19
N ARG A 4 -23.07 42.33 -22.36
CA ARG A 4 -24.45 42.78 -22.05
C ARG A 4 -24.75 42.41 -20.60
N ILE A 5 -25.05 43.42 -19.78
CA ILE A 5 -25.53 43.21 -18.41
C ILE A 5 -26.97 43.75 -18.36
N SER A 6 -27.91 42.94 -17.89
CA SER A 6 -29.31 43.31 -17.69
C SER A 6 -29.52 43.72 -16.25
N THR A 7 -30.02 44.92 -15.99
CA THR A 7 -30.48 45.35 -14.67
C THR A 7 -31.97 45.63 -14.72
N ARG A 8 -32.73 45.10 -13.76
CA ARG A 8 -34.15 45.44 -13.56
C ARG A 8 -34.24 46.68 -12.68
N SER A 9 -34.93 47.72 -13.14
CA SER A 9 -35.55 48.69 -12.24
C SER A 9 -37.07 48.56 -12.31
N ALA A 10 -37.73 48.81 -11.18
CA ALA A 10 -39.17 48.78 -11.08
C ALA A 10 -39.80 49.98 -11.81
N GLN A 11 -40.93 49.69 -12.45
CA GLN A 11 -41.85 50.58 -13.20
C GLN A 11 -41.49 50.87 -14.67
N ASP A 12 -42.41 50.41 -15.52
CA ASP A 12 -42.62 50.59 -16.95
C ASP A 12 -41.77 49.80 -17.98
N ASP A 13 -42.50 49.21 -18.92
CA ASP A 13 -42.24 47.94 -19.59
C ASP A 13 -41.44 48.10 -20.91
N LYS A 14 -40.21 48.63 -20.84
CA LYS A 14 -39.27 48.64 -21.99
C LYS A 14 -37.83 48.36 -21.57
N ILE A 15 -37.27 47.26 -22.08
CA ILE A 15 -35.86 46.90 -21.94
C ILE A 15 -35.06 47.63 -23.03
N GLU A 16 -34.33 48.69 -22.67
CA GLU A 16 -33.31 49.27 -23.55
C GLU A 16 -31.90 48.77 -23.15
N PRO A 17 -31.09 48.28 -24.11
CA PRO A 17 -29.73 47.83 -23.82
C PRO A 17 -28.77 49.00 -23.65
N VAL A 18 -28.28 49.23 -22.43
CA VAL A 18 -27.14 50.13 -22.20
C VAL A 18 -25.84 49.40 -22.54
N VAL A 19 -25.17 49.84 -23.61
CA VAL A 19 -23.85 49.34 -24.00
C VAL A 19 -22.79 50.18 -23.27
N VAL A 20 -22.22 49.63 -22.19
CA VAL A 20 -21.06 50.25 -21.53
C VAL A 20 -19.78 49.80 -22.25
N ALA A 21 -19.14 50.73 -22.96
CA ALA A 21 -17.86 50.49 -23.62
C ALA A 21 -16.73 50.42 -22.58
N VAL A 22 -16.36 49.21 -22.16
CA VAL A 22 -15.17 48.99 -21.33
C VAL A 22 -13.93 49.16 -22.22
N ARG A 23 -13.06 50.13 -21.88
CA ARG A 23 -11.85 50.41 -22.65
C ARG A 23 -10.96 49.16 -22.74
N PRO A 24 -10.34 48.86 -23.90
CA PRO A 24 -9.51 47.66 -24.10
C PRO A 24 -8.40 47.51 -23.05
N ALA A 25 -7.86 48.63 -22.55
CA ALA A 25 -6.85 48.65 -21.50
C ALA A 25 -7.35 48.09 -20.15
N VAL A 26 -8.62 48.29 -19.80
CA VAL A 26 -9.20 47.76 -18.54
C VAL A 26 -9.45 46.27 -18.65
N LEU A 27 -9.88 45.79 -19.82
CA LEU A 27 -9.98 44.36 -20.13
C LEU A 27 -8.61 43.69 -20.13
N LEU A 28 -7.57 44.36 -20.64
CA LEU A 28 -6.19 43.86 -20.62
C LEU A 28 -5.63 43.80 -19.20
N VAL A 29 -5.90 44.81 -18.36
CA VAL A 29 -5.45 44.82 -16.95
C VAL A 29 -6.23 43.79 -16.11
N LEU A 30 -7.54 43.61 -16.33
CA LEU A 30 -8.31 42.56 -15.66
C LEU A 30 -7.90 41.15 -16.13
N SER A 31 -7.57 40.97 -17.41
CA SER A 31 -7.09 39.68 -17.92
C SER A 31 -5.63 39.42 -17.54
N LEU A 32 -4.76 40.44 -17.41
CA LEU A 32 -3.46 40.29 -16.78
C LEU A 32 -3.58 40.01 -15.28
N ALA A 33 -4.48 40.68 -14.57
CA ALA A 33 -4.69 40.45 -13.13
C ALA A 33 -5.30 39.06 -12.87
N LEU A 34 -6.24 38.61 -13.69
CA LEU A 34 -6.77 37.24 -13.65
C LEU A 34 -5.72 36.22 -14.08
N ALA A 35 -4.87 36.52 -15.08
CA ALA A 35 -3.75 35.66 -15.47
C ALA A 35 -2.65 35.60 -14.41
N LEU A 36 -2.37 36.71 -13.71
CA LEU A 36 -1.42 36.80 -12.61
C LEU A 36 -1.97 36.17 -11.32
N SER A 37 -3.29 36.24 -11.07
CA SER A 37 -3.95 35.52 -9.98
C SER A 37 -4.14 34.03 -10.27
N SER A 38 -4.23 33.61 -11.54
CA SER A 38 -4.20 32.19 -11.92
C SER A 38 -2.78 31.62 -12.08
N ALA A 39 -1.77 32.48 -12.24
CA ALA A 39 -0.36 32.10 -12.36
C ALA A 39 0.34 31.91 -10.99
N GLN A 40 -0.35 32.15 -9.87
CA GLN A 40 -0.01 31.50 -8.60
C GLN A 40 -0.57 30.07 -8.57
N ALA A 41 -0.28 29.28 -9.61
CA ALA A 41 -0.04 27.88 -9.36
C ALA A 41 1.18 27.85 -8.43
N SER A 42 0.98 27.54 -7.16
CA SER A 42 2.08 27.33 -6.20
C SER A 42 3.19 26.57 -6.92
N ALA A 43 4.40 27.14 -6.96
CA ALA A 43 5.57 26.39 -7.42
C ALA A 43 5.55 25.04 -6.71
N GLN A 44 5.65 23.96 -7.48
CA GLN A 44 5.51 22.62 -6.94
C GLN A 44 6.61 22.41 -5.88
N ASP A 45 6.22 22.05 -4.66
CA ASP A 45 7.15 21.91 -3.54
C ASP A 45 7.87 20.55 -3.60
N TRP A 46 9.19 20.60 -3.81
CA TRP A 46 10.06 19.42 -3.86
C TRP A 46 10.93 19.26 -2.62
N SER A 47 10.74 20.09 -1.59
CA SER A 47 11.58 20.09 -0.37
C SER A 47 11.59 18.74 0.35
N GLY A 48 10.51 17.96 0.28
CA GLY A 48 10.47 16.61 0.83
C GLY A 48 11.47 15.64 0.17
N ILE A 49 11.78 15.82 -1.13
CA ILE A 49 12.81 15.04 -1.81
C ILE A 49 14.20 15.49 -1.34
N ASP A 50 14.42 16.81 -1.24
CA ASP A 50 15.68 17.37 -0.75
C ASP A 50 15.99 16.84 0.66
N GLU A 51 15.01 16.86 1.56
CA GLU A 51 15.14 16.38 2.94
C GLU A 51 15.46 14.89 3.01
N ALA A 52 14.72 14.06 2.26
CA ALA A 52 14.98 12.63 2.22
C ALA A 52 16.39 12.31 1.71
N ALA A 53 16.88 13.05 0.71
CA ALA A 53 18.22 12.89 0.16
C ALA A 53 19.31 13.36 1.14
N VAL A 54 19.13 14.53 1.76
CA VAL A 54 20.08 15.09 2.75
C VAL A 54 20.18 14.19 3.96
N ASP A 55 19.06 13.74 4.51
CA ASP A 55 19.03 12.84 5.66
C ASP A 55 19.72 11.51 5.34
N ALA A 56 19.40 10.89 4.19
CA ALA A 56 19.98 9.62 3.82
C ALA A 56 21.50 9.65 3.58
N VAL A 57 22.01 10.77 3.06
CA VAL A 57 23.47 10.97 2.92
C VAL A 57 24.09 11.27 4.29
N GLY A 58 23.50 12.16 5.08
CA GLY A 58 24.02 12.58 6.38
C GLY A 58 24.04 11.45 7.43
N SER A 59 23.05 10.55 7.38
CA SER A 59 22.94 9.38 8.27
C SER A 59 23.74 8.16 7.79
N GLY A 60 24.34 8.24 6.59
CA GLY A 60 25.06 7.13 5.97
C GLY A 60 24.15 5.97 5.55
N GLU A 61 22.91 6.24 5.15
CA GLU A 61 22.06 5.25 4.48
C GLU A 61 22.54 4.93 3.07
N VAL A 62 23.02 5.95 2.36
CA VAL A 62 23.66 5.83 1.04
C VAL A 62 24.86 6.77 0.96
N PRO A 63 25.92 6.42 0.21
CA PRO A 63 27.03 7.36 0.00
C PRO A 63 26.60 8.58 -0.81
N GLY A 64 25.80 8.37 -1.86
CA GLY A 64 25.24 9.44 -2.67
C GLY A 64 24.02 9.00 -3.46
N ILE A 65 23.33 10.00 -4.01
CA ILE A 65 21.99 9.86 -4.60
C ILE A 65 21.81 10.88 -5.72
N VAL A 66 21.15 10.47 -6.80
CA VAL A 66 20.63 11.33 -7.86
C VAL A 66 19.14 11.05 -8.01
N VAL A 67 18.31 12.10 -7.99
CA VAL A 67 16.86 12.00 -8.19
C VAL A 67 16.46 12.80 -9.41
N VAL A 68 15.59 12.23 -10.25
CA VAL A 68 14.92 12.89 -11.37
C VAL A 68 13.43 12.64 -11.27
N VAL A 69 12.63 13.70 -11.41
CA VAL A 69 11.18 13.62 -11.61
C VAL A 69 10.84 14.28 -12.93
N GLY A 70 10.04 13.61 -13.75
CA GLY A 70 9.55 14.15 -15.02
C GLY A 70 8.04 14.09 -15.14
N ARG A 71 7.50 14.95 -16.02
CA ARG A 71 6.10 14.98 -16.41
C ARG A 71 5.99 15.38 -17.88
N GLY A 72 5.46 14.48 -18.71
CA GLY A 72 5.46 14.65 -20.15
C GLY A 72 6.89 14.76 -20.69
N ASP A 73 7.18 15.85 -21.40
CA ASP A 73 8.52 16.13 -21.93
C ASP A 73 9.44 16.86 -20.94
N ASP A 74 8.89 17.36 -19.84
CA ASP A 74 9.60 18.20 -18.89
C ASP A 74 10.27 17.38 -17.78
N ILE A 75 11.49 17.77 -17.43
CA ILE A 75 12.11 17.39 -16.16
C ILE A 75 11.76 18.47 -15.14
N VAL A 76 10.85 18.13 -14.23
CA VAL A 76 10.32 19.06 -13.21
C VAL A 76 11.18 19.10 -11.95
N TYR A 77 12.03 18.10 -11.75
CA TYR A 77 13.02 18.06 -10.67
C TYR A 77 14.23 17.21 -11.07
N ARG A 78 15.45 17.69 -10.77
CA ARG A 78 16.70 16.94 -10.93
C ARG A 78 17.75 17.48 -9.98
N ARG A 79 18.40 16.60 -9.22
CA ARG A 79 19.49 16.98 -8.31
C ARG A 79 20.33 15.78 -7.87
N ALA A 80 21.56 16.07 -7.41
CA ALA A 80 22.53 15.10 -6.90
C ALA A 80 23.05 15.51 -5.50
N TRP A 81 23.32 14.52 -4.64
CA TRP A 81 23.88 14.71 -3.30
C TRP A 81 24.88 13.62 -2.92
N GLY A 82 25.74 13.94 -1.96
CA GLY A 82 26.69 13.01 -1.38
C GLY A 82 27.86 12.68 -2.29
N MET A 83 28.33 11.45 -2.21
CA MET A 83 29.56 10.97 -2.84
C MET A 83 29.28 9.82 -3.79
N ARG A 84 29.72 9.93 -5.04
CA ARG A 84 29.72 8.78 -5.96
C ARG A 84 30.75 7.73 -5.55
N ARG A 85 31.79 8.13 -4.83
CA ARG A 85 32.83 7.26 -4.27
C ARG A 85 33.27 7.80 -2.93
N VAL A 86 33.32 6.96 -1.89
CA VAL A 86 33.91 7.33 -0.58
C VAL A 86 35.31 6.76 -0.34
N VAL A 87 35.71 5.73 -1.10
CA VAL A 87 37.03 5.08 -1.01
C VAL A 87 37.52 4.66 -2.40
N PRO A 88 38.84 4.63 -2.68
CA PRO A 88 39.93 5.02 -1.76
C PRO A 88 39.96 6.52 -1.50
N GLU A 89 39.55 7.34 -2.47
CA GLU A 89 39.43 8.79 -2.34
C GLU A 89 37.98 9.23 -2.56
N PRO A 90 37.46 10.12 -1.70
CA PRO A 90 36.13 10.71 -1.87
C PRO A 90 36.00 11.47 -3.20
N VAL A 91 34.90 11.22 -3.91
CA VAL A 91 34.52 11.95 -5.11
C VAL A 91 33.04 12.31 -5.02
N ALA A 92 32.74 13.59 -5.20
CA ALA A 92 31.39 14.12 -5.14
C ALA A 92 30.46 13.45 -6.17
N MET A 93 29.20 13.29 -5.77
CA MET A 93 28.13 12.89 -6.66
C MET A 93 27.76 14.05 -7.60
N THR A 94 27.53 13.74 -8.87
CA THR A 94 27.12 14.69 -9.90
C THR A 94 25.94 14.14 -10.70
N GLU A 95 25.14 15.01 -11.33
CA GLU A 95 23.95 14.58 -12.10
C GLU A 95 24.29 13.68 -13.30
N ASP A 96 25.53 13.77 -13.80
CA ASP A 96 26.06 12.98 -14.91
C ASP A 96 26.81 11.71 -14.45
N THR A 97 26.74 11.37 -13.16
CA THR A 97 27.29 10.13 -12.63
C THR A 97 26.59 8.93 -13.26
N ILE A 98 27.39 7.94 -13.67
CA ILE A 98 26.92 6.70 -14.29
C ILE A 98 26.82 5.63 -13.21
N PHE A 99 25.67 4.99 -13.10
CA PHE A 99 25.42 3.95 -12.09
C PHE A 99 25.32 2.59 -12.76
N ASP A 100 25.79 1.55 -12.09
CA ASP A 100 25.26 0.20 -12.34
C ASP A 100 23.78 0.20 -11.93
N ILE A 101 22.89 0.07 -12.91
CA ILE A 101 21.44 0.14 -12.67
C ILE A 101 20.84 -1.21 -12.25
N ALA A 102 21.67 -2.24 -12.12
CA ALA A 102 21.31 -3.59 -11.71
C ALA A 102 20.09 -4.10 -12.46
N SER A 103 19.06 -4.56 -11.75
CA SER A 103 17.86 -5.15 -12.34
C SER A 103 16.97 -4.17 -13.12
N LEU A 104 17.23 -2.86 -13.10
CA LEU A 104 16.59 -1.96 -14.08
C LEU A 104 16.95 -2.33 -15.53
N THR A 105 18.03 -3.08 -15.74
CA THR A 105 18.38 -3.75 -17.02
C THR A 105 17.21 -4.55 -17.60
N LYS A 106 16.38 -5.16 -16.75
CA LYS A 106 15.23 -5.98 -17.17
C LYS A 106 14.22 -5.13 -17.98
N PRO A 107 13.51 -4.15 -17.39
CA PRO A 107 12.56 -3.33 -18.12
C PRO A 107 13.19 -2.37 -19.11
N LEU A 108 14.35 -1.78 -18.79
CA LEU A 108 14.94 -0.67 -19.56
C LEU A 108 15.93 -1.15 -20.64
N GLY A 109 16.26 -2.43 -20.66
CA GLY A 109 17.11 -3.06 -21.69
C GLY A 109 16.40 -4.25 -22.31
N THR A 110 16.41 -5.38 -21.62
CA THR A 110 15.99 -6.67 -22.17
C THR A 110 14.55 -6.67 -22.66
N THR A 111 13.61 -6.07 -21.92
CA THR A 111 12.23 -5.92 -22.36
C THR A 111 12.13 -5.07 -23.62
N LEU A 112 12.85 -3.95 -23.71
CA LEU A 112 12.87 -3.12 -24.93
C LEU A 112 13.44 -3.89 -26.12
N ALA A 113 14.51 -4.67 -25.93
CA ALA A 113 15.06 -5.52 -26.98
C ALA A 113 14.06 -6.59 -27.46
N VAL A 114 13.38 -7.27 -26.52
CA VAL A 114 12.38 -8.29 -26.84
C VAL A 114 11.18 -7.67 -27.56
N MET A 115 10.64 -6.55 -27.06
CA MET A 115 9.50 -5.88 -27.69
C MET A 115 9.85 -5.29 -29.05
N SER A 116 11.11 -4.89 -29.25
CA SER A 116 11.67 -4.46 -30.54
C SER A 116 11.64 -5.61 -31.56
N LEU A 117 11.98 -6.83 -31.15
CA LEU A 117 11.87 -8.04 -31.98
C LEU A 117 10.41 -8.49 -32.20
N VAL A 118 9.53 -8.28 -31.21
CA VAL A 118 8.09 -8.53 -31.35
C VAL A 118 7.47 -7.63 -32.40
N GLU A 119 7.77 -6.33 -32.35
CA GLU A 119 7.24 -5.36 -33.31
C GLU A 119 7.70 -5.64 -34.75
N ARG A 120 8.91 -6.18 -34.92
CA ARG A 120 9.48 -6.62 -36.21
C ARG A 120 8.96 -7.98 -36.67
N GLY A 121 8.14 -8.67 -35.87
CA GLY A 121 7.57 -9.98 -36.19
C GLY A 121 8.52 -11.17 -36.01
N HIS A 122 9.71 -10.95 -35.42
CA HIS A 122 10.68 -12.01 -35.18
C HIS A 122 10.37 -12.81 -33.90
N VAL A 123 9.75 -12.18 -32.91
CA VAL A 123 9.32 -12.81 -31.65
C VAL A 123 7.80 -12.72 -31.49
N LYS A 124 7.18 -13.76 -30.92
CA LYS A 124 5.77 -13.76 -30.51
C LYS A 124 5.72 -13.94 -28.99
N LEU A 125 4.99 -13.08 -28.30
CA LEU A 125 4.89 -13.10 -26.83
C LEU A 125 4.38 -14.43 -26.29
N ASP A 126 3.37 -15.00 -26.95
CA ASP A 126 2.73 -16.24 -26.49
C ASP A 126 3.36 -17.50 -27.10
N ALA A 127 4.46 -17.37 -27.86
CA ALA A 127 5.19 -18.53 -28.32
C ALA A 127 6.04 -19.14 -27.19
N PRO A 128 6.16 -20.48 -27.14
CA PRO A 128 7.09 -21.15 -26.24
C PRO A 128 8.54 -20.73 -26.52
N LEU A 129 9.35 -20.60 -25.46
CA LEU A 129 10.78 -20.28 -25.55
C LEU A 129 11.54 -21.28 -26.44
N GLY A 130 11.09 -22.54 -26.47
CA GLY A 130 11.61 -23.61 -27.34
C GLY A 130 11.61 -23.30 -28.84
N ARG A 131 10.80 -22.34 -29.28
CA ARG A 131 10.82 -21.83 -30.66
C ARG A 131 12.14 -21.12 -30.99
N TYR A 132 12.75 -20.49 -30.00
CA TYR A 132 13.95 -19.65 -30.14
C TYR A 132 15.20 -20.29 -29.54
N LEU A 133 15.05 -21.06 -28.46
CA LEU A 133 16.12 -21.80 -27.80
C LEU A 133 15.82 -23.30 -27.90
N LYS A 134 16.54 -24.02 -28.76
CA LYS A 134 16.28 -25.45 -29.03
C LYS A 134 16.32 -26.35 -27.77
N GLU A 135 17.06 -25.94 -26.75
CA GLU A 135 17.21 -26.62 -25.46
C GLU A 135 15.88 -26.66 -24.68
N PHE A 136 14.97 -25.71 -24.94
CA PHE A 136 13.65 -25.61 -24.32
C PHE A 136 12.53 -26.17 -25.22
N ARG A 137 12.85 -27.06 -26.18
CA ARG A 137 11.82 -27.75 -26.99
C ARG A 137 11.21 -28.92 -26.21
N GLY A 138 9.97 -29.24 -26.58
CA GLY A 138 9.24 -30.39 -26.04
C GLY A 138 8.15 -30.02 -25.04
N ARG A 139 7.29 -31.00 -24.73
CA ARG A 139 6.07 -30.82 -23.91
C ARG A 139 6.35 -30.22 -22.53
N ALA A 140 7.48 -30.56 -21.91
CA ALA A 140 7.85 -30.04 -20.59
C ALA A 140 7.99 -28.51 -20.54
N HIS A 141 8.29 -27.86 -21.68
CA HIS A 141 8.55 -26.42 -21.74
C HIS A 141 7.53 -25.66 -22.60
N GLU A 142 6.46 -26.30 -23.07
CA GLU A 142 5.49 -25.66 -23.97
C GLU A 142 4.82 -24.44 -23.33
N LEU A 143 4.66 -24.47 -22.00
CA LEU A 143 4.05 -23.42 -21.21
C LEU A 143 5.05 -22.33 -20.77
N VAL A 144 6.34 -22.46 -21.09
CA VAL A 144 7.35 -21.42 -20.84
C VAL A 144 7.36 -20.46 -22.02
N THR A 145 6.46 -19.46 -21.98
CA THR A 145 6.32 -18.47 -23.07
C THR A 145 7.16 -17.22 -22.82
N VAL A 146 7.43 -16.45 -23.89
CA VAL A 146 8.14 -15.16 -23.79
C VAL A 146 7.41 -14.20 -22.85
N ARG A 147 6.07 -14.15 -22.93
CA ARG A 147 5.21 -13.36 -22.02
C ARG A 147 5.47 -13.73 -20.57
N ARG A 148 5.44 -15.02 -20.24
CA ARG A 148 5.62 -15.51 -18.86
C ARG A 148 7.02 -15.24 -18.31
N LEU A 149 8.03 -15.21 -19.17
CA LEU A 149 9.38 -14.78 -18.77
C LEU A 149 9.41 -13.28 -18.44
N LEU A 150 8.79 -12.44 -19.27
CA LEU A 150 8.69 -11.00 -19.04
C LEU A 150 7.83 -10.65 -17.81
N THR A 151 6.85 -11.48 -17.46
CA THR A 151 5.94 -11.27 -16.32
C THR A 151 6.34 -12.05 -15.07
N HIS A 152 7.47 -12.76 -15.08
CA HIS A 152 7.95 -13.57 -13.96
C HIS A 152 6.96 -14.64 -13.49
N SER A 153 6.26 -15.29 -14.43
CA SER A 153 5.29 -16.37 -14.19
C SER A 153 5.66 -17.67 -14.92
N ALA A 154 6.92 -17.81 -15.33
CA ALA A 154 7.39 -18.94 -16.13
C ALA A 154 7.67 -20.23 -15.32
N GLY A 155 7.62 -20.20 -13.99
CA GLY A 155 7.90 -21.37 -13.14
C GLY A 155 9.37 -21.75 -12.99
N LEU A 156 10.28 -21.19 -13.80
CA LEU A 156 11.72 -21.45 -13.70
C LEU A 156 12.29 -20.94 -12.36
N PRO A 157 13.34 -21.59 -11.81
CA PRO A 157 13.97 -21.14 -10.57
C PRO A 157 14.28 -19.65 -10.59
N ALA A 158 13.90 -18.92 -9.53
CA ALA A 158 14.11 -17.47 -9.43
C ALA A 158 15.56 -17.08 -9.74
N ILE A 159 16.49 -17.80 -9.12
CA ILE A 159 17.93 -17.56 -9.22
C ILE A 159 18.57 -18.81 -9.82
N PRO A 160 19.38 -18.68 -10.88
CA PRO A 160 20.11 -19.82 -11.43
C PRO A 160 20.99 -20.48 -10.36
N PRO A 161 20.97 -21.82 -10.22
CA PRO A 161 21.86 -22.55 -9.33
C PRO A 161 23.33 -22.19 -9.58
N ALA A 162 24.15 -22.25 -8.53
CA ALA A 162 25.57 -21.93 -8.63
C ALA A 162 26.24 -22.76 -9.75
N GLY A 163 27.10 -22.12 -10.55
CA GLY A 163 27.80 -22.77 -11.66
C GLY A 163 26.96 -22.99 -12.92
N SER A 164 25.63 -22.88 -12.89
CA SER A 164 24.78 -23.17 -14.07
C SER A 164 25.02 -22.22 -15.25
N VAL A 165 25.39 -20.96 -14.97
CA VAL A 165 25.69 -19.94 -15.98
C VAL A 165 27.18 -19.78 -16.27
N SER A 166 28.06 -20.34 -15.42
CA SER A 166 29.52 -20.22 -15.54
C SER A 166 30.13 -20.68 -16.85
N PRO A 167 29.62 -21.74 -17.50
CA PRO A 167 30.14 -22.17 -18.80
C PRO A 167 29.81 -21.22 -19.97
N GLY A 168 28.99 -20.18 -19.75
CA GLY A 168 28.48 -19.32 -20.81
C GLY A 168 27.48 -20.01 -21.74
N PHE A 169 26.96 -19.26 -22.70
CA PHE A 169 26.06 -19.80 -23.74
C PHE A 169 26.87 -20.44 -24.88
N PRO A 170 26.37 -21.55 -25.48
CA PRO A 170 25.04 -22.13 -25.31
C PRO A 170 24.91 -23.11 -24.12
N LYS A 171 26.01 -23.53 -23.48
CA LYS A 171 26.00 -24.59 -22.46
C LYS A 171 25.14 -24.24 -21.23
N ALA A 172 25.08 -22.96 -20.84
CA ALA A 172 24.17 -22.48 -19.80
C ALA A 172 22.70 -22.78 -20.11
N ALA A 173 22.24 -22.59 -21.35
CA ALA A 173 20.86 -22.92 -21.74
C ALA A 173 20.54 -24.41 -21.52
N THR A 174 21.48 -25.29 -21.86
CA THR A 174 21.34 -26.74 -21.66
C THR A 174 21.22 -27.12 -20.19
N LEU A 175 21.94 -26.42 -19.30
CA LEU A 175 21.86 -26.67 -17.86
C LEU A 175 20.55 -26.15 -17.28
N LEU A 176 20.13 -24.95 -17.68
CA LEU A 176 18.89 -24.33 -17.20
C LEU A 176 17.64 -25.09 -17.67
N ALA A 177 17.64 -25.64 -18.89
CA ALA A 177 16.53 -26.43 -19.42
C ALA A 177 16.32 -27.79 -18.73
N LYS A 178 17.25 -28.21 -17.86
CA LYS A 178 17.13 -29.45 -17.07
C LYS A 178 16.62 -29.22 -15.65
N LEU A 179 16.46 -27.96 -15.25
CA LEU A 179 16.01 -27.63 -13.90
C LEU A 179 14.51 -27.90 -13.76
N PRO A 180 14.06 -28.42 -12.60
CA PRO A 180 12.63 -28.49 -12.31
C PRO A 180 12.04 -27.08 -12.19
N PHE A 181 10.73 -26.97 -12.43
CA PHE A 181 10.01 -25.75 -12.11
C PHE A 181 9.76 -25.65 -10.60
N ASP A 182 9.86 -24.44 -10.06
CA ASP A 182 9.47 -24.13 -8.68
C ASP A 182 7.94 -24.19 -8.52
N TYR A 183 7.20 -23.92 -9.60
CA TYR A 183 5.74 -24.00 -9.69
C TYR A 183 5.30 -24.16 -11.16
N PRO A 184 4.09 -24.70 -11.42
CA PRO A 184 3.58 -24.80 -12.79
C PRO A 184 3.55 -23.45 -13.52
N PRO A 185 4.06 -23.32 -14.76
CA PRO A 185 4.07 -22.04 -15.47
C PRO A 185 2.66 -21.43 -15.59
N GLY A 186 2.53 -20.15 -15.26
CA GLY A 186 1.28 -19.38 -15.24
C GLY A 186 0.50 -19.44 -13.92
N SER A 187 0.83 -20.34 -12.99
CA SER A 187 0.04 -20.51 -11.75
C SER A 187 0.43 -19.57 -10.61
N SER A 188 1.62 -18.95 -10.66
CA SER A 188 2.14 -18.07 -9.61
C SER A 188 3.06 -17.00 -10.18
N PHE A 189 3.40 -16.00 -9.37
CA PHE A 189 4.45 -15.03 -9.64
C PHE A 189 5.67 -15.32 -8.76
N GLN A 190 6.86 -15.30 -9.36
CA GLN A 190 8.13 -15.34 -8.66
C GLN A 190 9.17 -14.53 -9.43
N TYR A 191 9.62 -13.42 -8.84
CA TYR A 191 10.67 -12.58 -9.42
C TYR A 191 11.91 -13.43 -9.77
N SER A 192 12.31 -13.39 -11.03
CA SER A 192 13.28 -14.35 -11.60
C SER A 192 14.34 -13.67 -12.47
N ASP A 193 15.61 -13.94 -12.14
CA ASP A 193 16.77 -13.63 -12.96
C ASP A 193 16.95 -14.65 -14.09
N THR A 194 16.67 -15.93 -13.83
CA THR A 194 16.80 -17.01 -14.82
C THR A 194 16.02 -16.70 -16.08
N GLY A 195 14.77 -16.22 -15.93
CA GLY A 195 13.94 -15.89 -17.07
C GLY A 195 14.53 -14.78 -17.95
N PHE A 196 15.06 -13.72 -17.32
CA PHE A 196 15.65 -12.60 -18.04
C PHE A 196 17.03 -12.92 -18.65
N ILE A 197 17.82 -13.79 -18.02
CA ILE A 197 19.06 -14.33 -18.62
C ILE A 197 18.74 -15.06 -19.93
N LEU A 198 17.70 -15.90 -19.94
CA LEU A 198 17.26 -16.61 -21.13
C LEU A 198 16.67 -15.67 -22.20
N LEU A 199 15.97 -14.61 -21.80
CA LEU A 199 15.51 -13.57 -22.74
C LEU A 199 16.68 -12.83 -23.41
N GLY A 200 17.75 -12.54 -22.66
CA GLY A 200 18.97 -11.96 -23.24
C GLY A 200 19.61 -12.87 -24.29
N GLU A 201 19.70 -14.17 -24.00
CA GLU A 201 20.18 -15.16 -24.99
C GLU A 201 19.22 -15.31 -26.17
N MET A 202 17.91 -15.23 -25.95
CA MET A 202 16.92 -15.26 -27.02
C MET A 202 17.12 -14.10 -27.99
N VAL A 203 17.32 -12.88 -27.49
CA VAL A 203 17.64 -11.72 -28.33
C VAL A 203 18.85 -12.03 -29.20
N ARG A 204 19.95 -12.52 -28.62
CA ARG A 204 21.17 -12.86 -29.36
C ARG A 204 20.96 -13.89 -30.45
N ARG A 205 20.21 -14.95 -30.19
CA ARG A 205 19.94 -16.01 -31.19
C ARG A 205 19.02 -15.56 -32.31
N VAL A 206 18.05 -14.70 -32.01
CA VAL A 206 17.06 -14.23 -32.97
C VAL A 206 17.61 -13.10 -33.85
N SER A 207 18.36 -12.16 -33.27
CA SER A 207 18.95 -11.04 -34.02
C SER A 207 20.29 -11.39 -34.68
N GLY A 208 21.04 -12.37 -34.13
CA GLY A 208 22.43 -12.63 -34.50
C GLY A 208 23.43 -11.70 -33.81
N GLU A 209 22.97 -10.79 -32.95
CA GLU A 209 23.80 -9.78 -32.30
C GLU A 209 23.80 -9.92 -30.77
N PRO A 210 24.94 -9.71 -30.09
CA PRO A 210 24.97 -9.57 -28.63
C PRO A 210 23.98 -8.50 -28.12
N LEU A 211 23.43 -8.71 -26.91
CA LEU A 211 22.37 -7.85 -26.35
C LEU A 211 22.77 -6.38 -26.27
N ASP A 212 24.01 -6.09 -25.86
CA ASP A 212 24.58 -4.73 -25.81
C ASP A 212 24.60 -4.06 -27.18
N ARG A 213 24.96 -4.80 -28.24
CA ARG A 213 25.01 -4.29 -29.61
C ARG A 213 23.64 -4.09 -30.21
N TYR A 214 22.73 -5.03 -29.98
CA TYR A 214 21.35 -4.91 -30.44
C TYR A 214 20.66 -3.69 -29.81
N LEU A 215 20.82 -3.50 -28.50
CA LEU A 215 20.27 -2.35 -27.78
C LEU A 215 20.88 -1.04 -28.25
N ASP A 216 22.20 -0.96 -28.38
CA ASP A 216 22.89 0.24 -28.86
C ASP A 216 22.35 0.70 -30.22
N GLN A 217 22.25 -0.23 -31.19
CA GLN A 217 21.82 0.07 -32.55
C GLN A 217 20.32 0.40 -32.68
N HIS A 218 19.47 -0.38 -32.00
CA HIS A 218 18.02 -0.33 -32.25
C HIS A 218 17.23 0.44 -31.21
N VAL A 219 17.83 0.80 -30.08
CA VAL A 219 17.14 1.50 -28.98
C VAL A 219 17.94 2.72 -28.54
N PHE A 220 19.19 2.57 -28.12
CA PHE A 220 19.94 3.65 -27.46
C PHE A 220 20.33 4.78 -28.42
N LYS A 221 20.96 4.47 -29.57
CA LYS A 221 21.28 5.49 -30.59
C LYS A 221 20.04 6.19 -31.15
N PRO A 222 18.94 5.49 -31.50
CA PRO A 222 17.69 6.15 -31.89
C PRO A 222 17.13 7.11 -30.83
N LEU A 223 17.28 6.78 -29.54
CA LEU A 223 16.90 7.65 -28.42
C LEU A 223 17.95 8.73 -28.10
N GLY A 224 19.12 8.70 -28.74
CA GLY A 224 20.23 9.61 -28.46
C GLY A 224 20.82 9.45 -27.06
N LEU A 225 20.79 8.24 -26.48
CA LEU A 225 21.44 7.95 -25.21
C LEU A 225 22.96 7.95 -25.43
N ARG A 226 23.71 8.59 -24.54
CA ARG A 226 25.17 8.78 -24.69
C ARG A 226 25.97 7.97 -23.68
N ASP A 227 25.37 7.70 -22.53
CA ASP A 227 25.99 7.17 -21.34
C ASP A 227 25.26 5.91 -20.81
N THR A 228 24.38 5.34 -21.63
CA THR A 228 23.74 4.04 -21.37
C THR A 228 24.43 2.93 -22.15
N GLY A 229 24.84 1.87 -21.46
CA GLY A 229 25.48 0.72 -22.11
C GLY A 229 25.87 -0.37 -21.13
N PHE A 230 26.80 -1.23 -21.54
CA PHE A 230 27.39 -2.28 -20.71
C PHE A 230 28.91 -2.12 -20.70
N ASN A 231 29.57 -2.57 -19.63
CA ASN A 231 31.04 -2.54 -19.49
C ASN A 231 31.67 -1.18 -19.86
N PRO A 232 31.27 -0.06 -19.21
CA PRO A 232 31.81 1.26 -19.52
C PRO A 232 33.34 1.28 -19.38
N SER A 233 34.00 1.89 -20.37
CA SER A 233 35.46 1.92 -20.50
C SER A 233 35.97 3.32 -20.87
N GLY A 234 37.28 3.51 -20.83
CA GLY A 234 37.91 4.81 -21.10
C GLY A 234 37.35 5.92 -20.21
N ARG A 235 37.17 7.12 -20.77
CA ARG A 235 36.67 8.31 -20.04
C ARG A 235 35.25 8.15 -19.48
N VAL A 236 34.44 7.26 -20.03
CA VAL A 236 33.10 6.98 -19.50
C VAL A 236 33.21 6.31 -18.12
N ARG A 237 34.21 5.44 -17.95
CA ARG A 237 34.47 4.73 -16.69
C ARG A 237 34.80 5.69 -15.54
N ASP A 238 35.41 6.83 -15.81
CA ASP A 238 35.81 7.82 -14.79
C ASP A 238 34.61 8.48 -14.08
N ARG A 239 33.43 8.44 -14.71
CA ARG A 239 32.16 8.94 -14.14
C ARG A 239 31.34 7.85 -13.45
N VAL A 240 31.79 6.59 -13.46
CA VAL A 240 31.04 5.49 -12.87
C VAL A 240 31.13 5.52 -11.35
N ALA A 241 29.97 5.48 -10.69
CA ALA A 241 29.90 5.23 -9.26
C ALA A 241 30.34 3.77 -8.98
N PRO A 242 31.38 3.54 -8.15
CA PRO A 242 31.70 2.20 -7.67
C PRO A 242 30.51 1.53 -6.97
N THR A 243 30.56 0.20 -6.96
CA THR A 243 29.65 -0.60 -6.13
C THR A 243 30.41 -1.12 -4.92
N GLU A 244 30.68 -2.41 -4.77
CA GLU A 244 31.36 -2.95 -3.58
C GLU A 244 32.76 -3.48 -3.89
N PHE A 245 33.52 -3.78 -2.84
CA PHE A 245 34.69 -4.67 -2.96
C PHE A 245 34.22 -6.12 -3.14
N ALA A 246 34.61 -6.74 -4.25
CA ALA A 246 34.46 -8.16 -4.49
C ALA A 246 35.85 -8.81 -4.50
N ASN A 247 36.10 -9.73 -3.57
CA ASN A 247 37.40 -10.41 -3.43
C ASN A 247 38.60 -9.44 -3.34
N GLY A 248 38.45 -8.33 -2.60
CA GLY A 248 39.49 -7.31 -2.44
C GLY A 248 39.63 -6.33 -3.61
N HIS A 249 38.83 -6.48 -4.68
CA HIS A 249 38.81 -5.59 -5.84
C HIS A 249 37.57 -4.70 -5.81
N LEU A 250 37.76 -3.37 -5.88
CA LEU A 250 36.64 -2.42 -5.95
C LEU A 250 36.03 -2.44 -7.35
N LEU A 251 34.75 -2.78 -7.44
CA LEU A 251 34.04 -2.85 -8.71
C LEU A 251 33.74 -1.44 -9.25
N VAL A 252 34.39 -1.08 -10.36
CA VAL A 252 34.19 0.19 -11.09
C VAL A 252 34.04 -0.07 -12.58
N GLY A 253 32.83 0.18 -13.11
CA GLY A 253 32.49 -0.12 -14.51
C GLY A 253 32.30 -1.60 -14.82
N GLU A 254 32.19 -2.42 -13.77
CA GLU A 254 31.94 -3.85 -13.83
C GLU A 254 30.61 -4.14 -13.14
N ALA A 255 29.79 -5.01 -13.74
CA ALA A 255 28.47 -5.34 -13.18
C ALA A 255 28.60 -5.81 -11.72
N HIS A 256 27.76 -5.33 -10.82
CA HIS A 256 27.68 -5.71 -9.42
C HIS A 256 27.12 -7.13 -9.25
N ASP A 257 26.21 -7.54 -10.13
CA ASP A 257 25.69 -8.90 -10.11
C ASP A 257 26.79 -9.90 -10.54
N PRO A 258 27.12 -10.90 -9.70
CA PRO A 258 28.19 -11.85 -10.01
C PRO A 258 27.87 -12.73 -11.23
N ARG A 259 26.60 -13.03 -11.51
CA ARG A 259 26.21 -13.85 -12.67
C ARG A 259 26.36 -13.06 -13.96
N ALA A 260 26.01 -11.77 -13.94
CA ALA A 260 26.25 -10.87 -15.07
C ALA A 260 27.76 -10.78 -15.36
N ARG A 261 28.62 -10.62 -14.35
CA ARG A 261 30.10 -10.63 -14.55
C ARG A 261 30.59 -11.92 -15.19
N VAL A 262 30.11 -13.07 -14.68
CA VAL A 262 30.46 -14.39 -15.22
C VAL A 262 30.02 -14.56 -16.68
N LEU A 263 28.95 -13.89 -17.10
CA LEU A 263 28.48 -13.83 -18.50
C LEU A 263 29.18 -12.73 -19.33
N GLY A 264 30.30 -12.18 -18.86
CA GLY A 264 31.06 -11.13 -19.56
C GLY A 264 30.50 -9.72 -19.38
N GLY A 265 29.65 -9.51 -18.37
CA GLY A 265 29.04 -8.21 -18.04
C GLY A 265 27.79 -7.86 -18.87
N VAL A 266 27.47 -8.62 -19.92
CA VAL A 266 26.29 -8.42 -20.77
C VAL A 266 25.27 -9.53 -20.50
N ALA A 267 24.29 -9.25 -19.64
CA ALA A 267 23.25 -10.21 -19.28
C ALA A 267 21.85 -9.57 -19.28
N GLY A 268 20.82 -10.39 -19.52
CA GLY A 268 19.46 -9.85 -19.64
C GLY A 268 18.84 -9.43 -18.31
N HIS A 269 19.35 -9.90 -17.18
CA HIS A 269 18.80 -9.60 -15.85
C HIS A 269 19.50 -8.43 -15.14
N ALA A 270 20.73 -8.09 -15.51
CA ALA A 270 21.59 -7.06 -14.92
C ALA A 270 22.80 -6.73 -15.84
N GLY A 271 23.55 -5.68 -15.51
CA GLY A 271 24.82 -5.33 -16.18
C GLY A 271 24.79 -4.02 -16.97
N MET A 272 23.62 -3.39 -17.14
CA MET A 272 23.56 -2.05 -17.72
C MET A 272 24.10 -1.00 -16.75
N PHE A 273 24.71 0.02 -17.34
CA PHE A 273 25.13 1.25 -16.72
C PHE A 273 24.38 2.42 -17.37
N SER A 274 23.97 3.42 -16.58
CA SER A 274 23.28 4.60 -17.11
C SER A 274 23.38 5.81 -16.18
N THR A 275 23.18 6.99 -16.74
CA THR A 275 22.87 8.22 -15.99
C THR A 275 21.37 8.35 -15.75
N ALA A 276 20.99 9.21 -14.80
CA ALA A 276 19.58 9.53 -14.57
C ALA A 276 18.94 10.24 -15.78
N TRP A 277 19.72 11.04 -16.51
CA TRP A 277 19.27 11.73 -17.71
C TRP A 277 18.90 10.78 -18.85
N ASP A 278 19.75 9.80 -19.16
CA ASP A 278 19.45 8.85 -20.23
C ASP A 278 18.27 7.94 -19.88
N LEU A 279 18.14 7.55 -18.60
CA LEU A 279 16.94 6.86 -18.13
C LEU A 279 15.68 7.73 -18.27
N ALA A 280 15.77 9.03 -18.04
CA ALA A 280 14.65 9.96 -18.23
C ALA A 280 14.22 10.03 -19.71
N ARG A 281 15.17 9.96 -20.66
CA ARG A 281 14.84 9.87 -22.10
C ARG A 281 14.09 8.58 -22.44
N ILE A 282 14.47 7.45 -21.85
CA ILE A 282 13.71 6.19 -21.98
C ILE A 282 12.30 6.36 -21.37
N CYS A 283 12.19 6.93 -20.17
CA CYS A 283 10.89 7.15 -19.52
C CYS A 283 9.97 8.06 -20.34
N ARG A 284 10.50 9.16 -20.89
CA ARG A 284 9.78 10.06 -21.81
C ARG A 284 9.26 9.32 -23.04
N MET A 285 10.10 8.49 -23.66
CA MET A 285 9.66 7.66 -24.79
C MET A 285 8.51 6.73 -24.40
N LEU A 286 8.59 6.12 -23.21
CA LEU A 286 7.60 5.20 -22.69
C LEU A 286 6.25 5.90 -22.39
N VAL A 287 6.27 7.08 -21.77
CA VAL A 287 5.04 7.83 -21.47
C VAL A 287 4.45 8.55 -22.68
N ASP A 288 5.24 8.84 -23.71
CA ASP A 288 4.77 9.42 -24.98
C ASP A 288 4.48 8.35 -26.05
N GLY A 289 4.17 7.12 -25.61
CA GLY A 289 3.67 6.07 -26.50
C GLY A 289 4.66 5.66 -27.60
N GLY A 290 5.96 5.67 -27.30
CA GLY A 290 7.02 5.18 -28.17
C GLY A 290 7.74 6.26 -28.98
N ALA A 291 7.42 7.53 -28.77
CA ALA A 291 8.04 8.66 -29.44
C ALA A 291 8.90 9.50 -28.48
N LEU A 292 9.98 10.09 -28.98
CA LEU A 292 10.81 11.04 -28.25
C LEU A 292 11.30 12.11 -29.22
N GLU A 293 11.09 13.39 -28.91
CA GLU A 293 11.61 14.52 -29.70
C GLU A 293 11.23 14.42 -31.19
N GLY A 294 9.96 14.03 -31.46
CA GLY A 294 9.43 13.86 -32.82
C GLY A 294 9.87 12.58 -33.55
N LYS A 295 10.71 11.73 -32.94
CA LYS A 295 11.16 10.46 -33.52
C LYS A 295 10.45 9.28 -32.86
N ARG A 296 9.88 8.39 -33.67
CA ARG A 296 9.24 7.17 -33.19
C ARG A 296 10.24 6.02 -33.11
N VAL A 297 10.47 5.51 -31.91
CA VAL A 297 11.33 4.34 -31.65
C VAL A 297 10.49 3.06 -31.55
N PHE A 298 9.29 3.16 -31.00
CA PHE A 298 8.31 2.07 -30.94
C PHE A 298 6.94 2.51 -31.44
N LYS A 299 6.16 1.58 -32.01
CA LYS A 299 4.73 1.81 -32.27
C LYS A 299 4.01 2.01 -30.93
N SER A 300 3.04 2.91 -30.90
CA SER A 300 2.20 3.13 -29.71
C SER A 300 1.47 1.87 -29.26
N ALA A 301 1.08 0.99 -30.20
CA ALA A 301 0.50 -0.32 -29.87
C ALA A 301 1.49 -1.24 -29.13
N THR A 302 2.80 -1.15 -29.44
CA THR A 302 3.84 -1.91 -28.73
C THR A 302 3.96 -1.45 -27.29
N ILE A 303 3.96 -0.13 -27.05
CA ILE A 303 3.98 0.46 -25.71
C ILE A 303 2.69 0.13 -24.93
N ALA A 304 1.52 0.25 -25.55
CA ALA A 304 0.26 -0.15 -24.93
C ALA A 304 0.27 -1.64 -24.51
N THR A 305 0.87 -2.51 -25.34
CA THR A 305 1.05 -3.93 -25.02
C THR A 305 1.99 -4.13 -23.83
N MET A 306 3.03 -3.29 -23.68
CA MET A 306 3.93 -3.35 -22.52
C MET A 306 3.22 -3.03 -21.20
N TRP A 307 2.25 -2.11 -21.24
CA TRP A 307 1.46 -1.69 -20.07
C TRP A 307 0.29 -2.62 -19.72
N ALA A 308 -0.08 -3.52 -20.64
CA ALA A 308 -1.13 -4.49 -20.38
C ALA A 308 -0.77 -5.39 -19.18
N ARG A 309 -1.66 -5.41 -18.19
CA ARG A 309 -1.51 -6.25 -17.00
C ARG A 309 -1.69 -7.72 -17.37
N SER A 310 -0.80 -8.56 -16.86
CA SER A 310 -0.95 -10.01 -16.91
C SER A 310 -2.17 -10.42 -16.08
N PRO A 311 -3.09 -11.23 -16.62
CA PRO A 311 -4.15 -11.86 -15.83
C PRO A 311 -3.64 -13.10 -15.08
N GLU A 312 -2.43 -13.57 -15.37
CA GLU A 312 -1.83 -14.75 -14.75
C GLU A 312 -1.01 -14.40 -13.51
N GLY A 313 -0.96 -15.35 -12.56
CA GLY A 313 -0.22 -15.24 -11.30
C GLY A 313 -1.03 -14.61 -10.17
N ASN A 314 -0.45 -14.58 -8.97
CA ASN A 314 -1.05 -14.02 -7.75
C ASN A 314 -0.58 -12.58 -7.45
N ALA A 315 0.13 -11.94 -8.37
CA ALA A 315 0.58 -10.56 -8.27
C ALA A 315 0.40 -9.87 -9.62
N SER A 316 0.04 -8.58 -9.64
CA SER A 316 -0.12 -7.85 -10.89
C SER A 316 1.24 -7.44 -11.45
N ARG A 317 1.48 -7.84 -12.71
CA ARG A 317 2.70 -7.52 -13.49
C ARG A 317 2.31 -7.03 -14.86
N ALA A 318 3.15 -6.19 -15.45
CA ALA A 318 3.13 -5.85 -16.86
C ALA A 318 4.42 -6.38 -17.51
N LEU A 319 4.59 -6.26 -18.84
CA LEU A 319 5.73 -6.89 -19.52
C LEU A 319 7.07 -6.27 -19.06
N GLY A 320 7.80 -6.97 -18.19
CA GLY A 320 9.04 -6.52 -17.57
C GLY A 320 8.89 -5.53 -16.41
N TRP A 321 7.65 -5.13 -16.09
CA TRP A 321 7.38 -4.09 -15.10
C TRP A 321 6.56 -4.62 -13.92
N ASP A 322 6.83 -4.08 -12.74
CA ASP A 322 6.04 -4.30 -11.53
C ASP A 322 4.84 -3.36 -11.50
N VAL A 323 3.73 -3.84 -10.95
CA VAL A 323 2.51 -3.04 -10.75
C VAL A 323 2.14 -3.05 -9.27
N SER A 324 1.88 -4.23 -8.72
CA SER A 324 1.43 -4.37 -7.32
C SER A 324 2.02 -5.57 -6.57
N SER A 325 3.21 -6.03 -6.97
CA SER A 325 3.88 -7.10 -6.22
C SER A 325 4.41 -6.62 -4.86
N SER A 326 4.93 -7.53 -4.02
CA SER A 326 5.57 -7.13 -2.76
C SER A 326 6.76 -6.18 -2.93
N PHE A 327 7.40 -6.16 -4.11
CA PHE A 327 8.50 -5.24 -4.43
C PHE A 327 8.01 -3.82 -4.73
N SER A 328 6.73 -3.62 -5.11
CA SER A 328 6.18 -2.29 -5.41
C SER A 328 5.87 -1.46 -4.17
N ARG A 329 5.83 -2.07 -2.97
CA ARG A 329 5.37 -1.45 -1.71
C ARG A 329 6.13 -0.18 -1.30
N THR A 330 7.31 0.07 -1.87
CA THR A 330 8.07 1.31 -1.63
C THR A 330 7.60 2.50 -2.46
N ALA A 331 6.76 2.29 -3.48
CA ALA A 331 6.28 3.36 -4.37
C ALA A 331 4.77 3.29 -4.65
N SER A 332 4.20 2.09 -4.83
CA SER A 332 2.78 1.93 -5.16
C SER A 332 1.80 2.60 -4.19
N PRO A 333 2.07 2.73 -2.87
CA PRO A 333 1.17 3.45 -1.97
C PRO A 333 1.11 4.97 -2.21
N PHE A 334 2.03 5.52 -3.02
CA PHE A 334 2.19 6.96 -3.25
C PHE A 334 2.04 7.37 -4.72
N PHE A 335 1.77 6.42 -5.62
CA PHE A 335 1.54 6.65 -7.04
C PHE A 335 0.17 6.10 -7.46
N PRO A 336 -0.48 6.64 -8.52
CA PRO A 336 -1.73 6.12 -9.06
C PRO A 336 -1.70 4.60 -9.28
N PRO A 337 -2.87 3.92 -9.18
CA PRO A 337 -2.94 2.48 -9.27
C PRO A 337 -2.40 1.92 -10.60
N GLU A 338 -2.41 2.70 -11.68
CA GLU A 338 -1.90 2.36 -13.01
C GLU A 338 -0.38 2.45 -13.13
N ALA A 339 0.29 3.05 -12.16
CA ALA A 339 1.73 3.22 -12.18
C ALA A 339 2.47 1.88 -12.13
N VAL A 340 3.58 1.84 -12.85
CA VAL A 340 4.43 0.67 -12.98
C VAL A 340 5.87 1.02 -12.66
N GLY A 341 6.69 0.06 -12.26
CA GLY A 341 8.09 0.34 -12.07
C GLY A 341 8.93 -0.87 -11.75
N HIS A 342 10.15 -0.60 -11.29
CA HIS A 342 11.13 -1.64 -10.99
C HIS A 342 12.22 -1.14 -10.05
N LEU A 343 12.79 -2.06 -9.26
CA LEU A 343 13.89 -1.80 -8.35
C LEU A 343 15.20 -2.39 -8.88
N GLY A 344 16.33 -1.78 -8.54
CA GLY A 344 17.68 -2.29 -8.77
C GLY A 344 18.39 -2.59 -7.45
N PHE A 345 19.18 -3.66 -7.42
CA PHE A 345 19.87 -4.11 -6.21
C PHE A 345 20.86 -3.07 -5.66
N THR A 346 21.55 -2.35 -6.54
CA THR A 346 22.52 -1.28 -6.22
C THR A 346 21.90 -0.04 -5.59
N GLY A 347 20.56 -0.03 -5.47
CA GLY A 347 19.78 1.02 -4.82
C GLY A 347 19.03 1.92 -5.80
N THR A 348 19.12 1.63 -7.09
CA THR A 348 18.39 2.32 -8.16
C THR A 348 16.91 1.94 -8.22
N SER A 349 16.04 2.79 -8.73
CA SER A 349 14.63 2.47 -9.01
C SER A 349 14.02 3.45 -10.02
N VAL A 350 13.01 2.97 -10.75
CA VAL A 350 12.18 3.77 -11.65
C VAL A 350 10.72 3.45 -11.40
N TRP A 351 9.88 4.48 -11.32
CA TRP A 351 8.43 4.38 -11.25
C TRP A 351 7.81 5.33 -12.27
N ILE A 352 6.81 4.86 -13.03
CA ILE A 352 6.21 5.56 -14.17
C ILE A 352 4.71 5.43 -14.05
N ASP A 353 3.99 6.54 -14.13
CA ASP A 353 2.55 6.55 -14.35
C ASP A 353 2.24 6.97 -15.80
N PRO A 354 1.80 6.03 -16.66
CA PRO A 354 1.49 6.35 -18.05
C PRO A 354 0.34 7.35 -18.22
N LEU A 355 -0.62 7.38 -17.29
CA LEU A 355 -1.82 8.22 -17.42
C LEU A 355 -1.52 9.70 -17.21
N THR A 356 -0.83 10.04 -16.11
CA THR A 356 -0.38 11.42 -15.84
C THR A 356 0.88 11.80 -16.60
N ARG A 357 1.48 10.84 -17.33
CA ARG A 357 2.77 10.95 -18.01
C ARG A 357 3.90 11.34 -17.06
N SER A 358 3.83 10.91 -15.80
CA SER A 358 4.82 11.24 -14.77
C SER A 358 5.75 10.07 -14.47
N TYR A 359 6.97 10.37 -14.05
CA TYR A 359 7.92 9.34 -13.63
C TYR A 359 8.92 9.85 -12.59
N LEU A 360 9.40 8.93 -11.77
CA LEU A 360 10.42 9.10 -10.74
C LEU A 360 11.60 8.15 -11.03
N ILE A 361 12.80 8.68 -11.04
CA ILE A 361 14.06 7.94 -11.13
C ILE A 361 14.88 8.28 -9.90
N LEU A 362 15.31 7.24 -9.20
CA LEU A 362 16.19 7.34 -8.03
C LEU A 362 17.41 6.47 -8.31
N LEU A 363 18.60 7.07 -8.39
CA LEU A 363 19.86 6.33 -8.55
C LEU A 363 20.74 6.53 -7.33
N THR A 364 21.24 5.45 -6.77
CA THR A 364 22.17 5.47 -5.62
C THR A 364 23.26 4.42 -5.84
N ASN A 365 24.35 4.57 -5.09
CA ASN A 365 25.42 3.59 -4.96
C ASN A 365 25.37 2.93 -3.57
N ARG A 366 24.18 2.51 -3.09
CA ARG A 366 23.97 2.06 -1.69
C ARG A 366 24.96 0.99 -1.22
N VAL A 367 25.39 0.14 -2.15
CA VAL A 367 26.26 -1.01 -1.88
C VAL A 367 27.71 -0.60 -1.72
N HIS A 368 28.07 0.66 -1.99
CA HIS A 368 29.43 1.14 -1.83
C HIS A 368 29.74 1.50 -0.38
N PRO A 369 30.86 1.03 0.21
CA PRO A 369 31.88 0.12 -0.36
C PRO A 369 31.66 -1.37 -0.05
N SER A 370 30.67 -1.74 0.77
CA SER A 370 30.64 -3.04 1.48
C SER A 370 29.40 -3.91 1.26
N GLY A 371 28.58 -3.63 0.25
CA GLY A 371 27.40 -4.45 -0.10
C GLY A 371 26.14 -4.24 0.74
N GLY A 372 26.23 -3.51 1.85
CA GLY A 372 25.16 -3.32 2.84
C GLY A 372 24.03 -2.36 2.45
N GLY A 373 23.11 -2.09 3.39
CA GLY A 373 22.08 -1.05 3.25
C GLY A 373 20.72 -1.50 2.68
N ALA A 374 20.41 -2.80 2.67
CA ALA A 374 19.18 -3.32 2.05
C ALA A 374 17.88 -2.87 2.73
N THR A 375 17.86 -2.73 4.06
CA THR A 375 16.72 -2.18 4.80
C THR A 375 16.61 -0.68 4.58
N LYS A 376 17.73 0.04 4.78
CA LYS A 376 17.84 1.50 4.63
C LYS A 376 17.35 2.00 3.27
N ILE A 377 17.72 1.33 2.17
CA ILE A 377 17.25 1.74 0.83
C ILE A 377 15.74 1.60 0.62
N ARG A 378 15.08 0.67 1.33
CA ARG A 378 13.61 0.53 1.23
C ARG A 378 12.92 1.74 1.84
N GLU A 379 13.40 2.19 2.99
CA GLU A 379 12.91 3.38 3.69
C GLU A 379 13.19 4.64 2.86
N LEU A 380 14.40 4.80 2.32
CA LEU A 380 14.73 5.91 1.42
C LEU A 380 13.82 5.97 0.18
N ARG A 381 13.61 4.83 -0.50
CA ARG A 381 12.68 4.76 -1.64
C ARG A 381 11.28 5.20 -1.26
N MET A 382 10.80 4.75 -0.09
CA MET A 382 9.48 5.12 0.42
C MET A 382 9.37 6.63 0.65
N ARG A 383 10.35 7.24 1.31
CA ARG A 383 10.39 8.69 1.56
C ARG A 383 10.42 9.52 0.27
N VAL A 384 11.28 9.15 -0.67
CA VAL A 384 11.38 9.85 -1.96
C VAL A 384 10.11 9.66 -2.80
N ALA A 385 9.54 8.44 -2.83
CA ALA A 385 8.29 8.18 -3.55
C ALA A 385 7.09 8.92 -2.92
N ALA A 386 7.02 8.98 -1.59
CA ALA A 386 6.00 9.73 -0.87
C ALA A 386 6.08 11.24 -1.19
N ALA A 387 7.28 11.82 -1.11
CA ALA A 387 7.50 13.22 -1.45
C ALA A 387 7.19 13.52 -2.92
N ALA A 388 7.69 12.69 -3.85
CA ALA A 388 7.41 12.85 -5.27
C ALA A 388 5.93 12.69 -5.60
N GLY A 389 5.25 11.71 -5.00
CA GLY A 389 3.82 11.48 -5.19
C GLY A 389 2.98 12.66 -4.68
N ALA A 390 3.29 13.17 -3.49
CA ALA A 390 2.61 14.33 -2.94
C ALA A 390 2.81 15.60 -3.77
N ALA A 391 3.99 15.77 -4.37
CA ALA A 391 4.24 16.85 -5.31
C ALA A 391 3.45 16.65 -6.62
N LEU A 392 3.58 15.49 -7.27
CA LEU A 392 3.04 15.20 -8.60
C LEU A 392 1.50 15.13 -8.64
N PHE A 393 0.90 14.49 -7.65
CA PHE A 393 -0.51 14.10 -7.68
C PHE A 393 -1.31 15.02 -6.74
N VAL A 394 -1.76 16.14 -7.31
CA VAL A 394 -2.70 17.05 -6.65
C VAL A 394 -4.09 16.67 -7.13
N PRO A 395 -4.92 16.03 -6.30
CA PRO A 395 -6.29 15.75 -6.70
C PRO A 395 -7.07 17.06 -6.77
N GLU A 396 -7.84 17.27 -7.85
CA GLU A 396 -8.65 18.47 -8.03
C GLU A 396 -9.83 18.44 -7.06
N LEU A 397 -9.69 19.10 -5.90
CA LEU A 397 -10.87 19.50 -5.13
C LEU A 397 -11.57 20.59 -5.92
N GLY A 398 -12.65 20.25 -6.62
CA GLY A 398 -13.53 21.24 -7.20
C GLY A 398 -13.83 22.34 -6.18
N THR A 399 -13.73 23.60 -6.58
CA THR A 399 -13.87 24.82 -5.75
C THR A 399 -15.25 25.01 -5.10
N LYS A 400 -16.08 23.95 -5.05
CA LYS A 400 -17.49 24.00 -4.64
C LYS A 400 -17.89 22.89 -3.66
N VAL A 401 -16.99 22.42 -2.80
CA VAL A 401 -17.49 21.81 -1.55
C VAL A 401 -17.77 22.98 -0.60
N ALA A 402 -19.05 23.31 -0.41
CA ALA A 402 -19.45 24.22 0.65
C ALA A 402 -18.93 23.63 1.97
N MET A 403 -17.94 24.30 2.54
CA MET A 403 -17.32 23.92 3.81
C MET A 403 -18.34 24.17 4.92
N GLY A 404 -19.28 23.24 5.11
CA GLY A 404 -19.89 23.02 6.42
C GLY A 404 -18.81 22.54 7.39
N ASP A 405 -19.14 22.38 8.68
CA ASP A 405 -18.22 21.88 9.72
C ASP A 405 -17.57 20.54 9.30
N SER A 406 -16.45 20.58 8.57
CA SER A 406 -15.77 19.42 7.96
C SER A 406 -15.13 18.49 9.00
N THR A 407 -15.25 18.86 10.28
CA THR A 407 -14.88 18.08 11.46
C THR A 407 -16.05 17.24 11.99
N THR A 408 -17.23 17.26 11.37
CA THR A 408 -18.34 16.39 11.74
C THR A 408 -18.34 15.10 10.91
N PRO A 409 -18.61 13.93 11.52
CA PRO A 409 -18.70 12.68 10.79
C PRO A 409 -20.09 12.60 10.16
N ALA A 410 -20.28 11.69 9.21
CA ALA A 410 -21.65 11.39 8.84
C ALA A 410 -22.22 10.37 9.84
N ALA A 411 -23.39 10.72 10.35
CA ALA A 411 -24.25 9.86 11.14
C ALA A 411 -25.48 9.51 10.31
N ASP A 412 -26.11 8.38 10.61
CA ASP A 412 -27.48 8.15 10.15
C ASP A 412 -28.35 9.32 10.67
N GLY A 413 -29.18 9.91 9.80
CA GLY A 413 -29.76 11.24 9.99
C GLY A 413 -30.49 11.47 11.33
N GLY A 414 -30.38 12.70 11.84
CA GLY A 414 -31.03 13.18 13.05
C GLY A 414 -30.00 13.75 14.05
N ASP A 415 -29.95 15.08 14.18
CA ASP A 415 -29.06 15.78 15.12
C ASP A 415 -29.54 15.74 16.58
N GLU A 416 -30.67 15.09 16.87
CA GLU A 416 -31.16 14.99 18.23
C GLU A 416 -30.64 13.72 18.92
N ALA A 417 -29.76 13.92 19.90
CA ALA A 417 -29.55 12.96 20.97
C ALA A 417 -30.91 12.70 21.65
N LYS A 418 -31.60 11.62 21.25
CA LYS A 418 -32.78 11.17 21.98
C LYS A 418 -32.35 10.80 23.40
N PRO A 419 -33.13 11.16 24.44
CA PRO A 419 -32.81 10.81 25.82
C PRO A 419 -32.61 9.29 25.94
N PRO A 420 -31.71 8.83 26.83
CA PRO A 420 -31.43 7.42 27.01
C PRO A 420 -32.74 6.67 27.25
N ARG A 421 -33.08 5.79 26.30
CA ARG A 421 -34.19 4.84 26.47
C ARG A 421 -33.86 3.94 27.67
N PRO A 422 -34.85 3.52 28.46
CA PRO A 422 -34.61 2.63 29.59
C PRO A 422 -33.82 1.39 29.14
N ALA A 423 -32.91 0.92 29.99
CA ALA A 423 -31.98 -0.16 29.71
C ALA A 423 -32.72 -1.44 29.27
N SER A 424 -32.89 -1.62 27.95
CA SER A 424 -33.19 -2.94 27.39
C SER A 424 -31.90 -3.74 27.43
N VAL A 425 -31.89 -4.87 28.13
CA VAL A 425 -30.75 -5.80 28.11
C VAL A 425 -30.52 -6.23 26.67
N VAL A 426 -29.36 -5.90 26.12
CA VAL A 426 -28.97 -6.34 24.78
C VAL A 426 -28.58 -7.81 24.86
N ARG A 427 -29.03 -8.60 23.89
CA ARG A 427 -28.56 -9.98 23.71
C ARG A 427 -27.65 -10.05 22.49
N SER A 428 -26.45 -10.59 22.68
CA SER A 428 -25.55 -10.92 21.58
C SER A 428 -26.14 -12.04 20.71
N GLY A 429 -25.60 -12.26 19.50
CA GLY A 429 -26.00 -13.40 18.69
C GLY A 429 -25.83 -14.75 19.42
N LEU A 430 -24.83 -14.85 20.31
CA LEU A 430 -24.65 -16.02 21.17
C LEU A 430 -25.77 -16.15 22.21
N ASP A 431 -26.15 -15.07 22.88
CA ASP A 431 -27.26 -15.08 23.84
C ASP A 431 -28.58 -15.50 23.17
N VAL A 432 -28.84 -15.02 21.95
CA VAL A 432 -30.01 -15.39 21.15
C VAL A 432 -29.99 -16.88 20.82
N LEU A 433 -28.83 -17.40 20.39
CA LEU A 433 -28.69 -18.82 20.05
C LEU A 433 -28.84 -19.73 21.28
N VAL A 434 -28.30 -19.32 22.43
CA VAL A 434 -28.45 -20.01 23.71
C VAL A 434 -29.91 -20.00 24.17
N ALA A 435 -30.61 -18.87 24.04
CA ALA A 435 -32.03 -18.76 24.39
C ALA A 435 -32.93 -19.67 23.55
N GLN A 436 -32.48 -20.03 22.35
CA GLN A 436 -33.15 -20.98 21.45
C GLN A 436 -32.69 -22.43 21.64
N ASP A 437 -31.92 -22.74 22.69
CA ASP A 437 -31.35 -24.06 22.95
C ASP A 437 -30.60 -24.62 21.72
N PHE A 438 -29.89 -23.75 20.99
CA PHE A 438 -29.16 -24.09 19.75
C PHE A 438 -30.02 -24.71 18.64
N ALA A 439 -31.35 -24.60 18.70
CA ALA A 439 -32.26 -25.22 17.74
C ALA A 439 -31.94 -24.91 16.26
N PRO A 440 -31.53 -23.68 15.87
CA PRO A 440 -31.19 -23.36 14.48
C PRO A 440 -30.02 -24.17 13.89
N ILE A 441 -29.17 -24.74 14.74
CA ILE A 441 -27.97 -25.50 14.34
C ILE A 441 -27.98 -26.92 14.91
N ALA A 442 -29.15 -27.43 15.29
CA ALA A 442 -29.28 -28.80 15.79
C ALA A 442 -28.88 -29.83 14.70
N GLY A 443 -28.10 -30.83 15.09
CA GLY A 443 -27.57 -31.88 14.22
C GLY A 443 -26.28 -31.51 13.48
N TYR A 444 -25.82 -30.26 13.53
CA TYR A 444 -24.61 -29.83 12.82
C TYR A 444 -23.32 -30.20 13.57
N THR A 445 -22.30 -30.59 12.80
CA THR A 445 -20.90 -30.59 13.24
C THR A 445 -20.28 -29.21 12.99
N VAL A 446 -19.91 -28.51 14.07
CA VAL A 446 -19.54 -27.10 14.04
C VAL A 446 -18.03 -26.91 14.21
N GLY A 447 -17.46 -26.02 13.38
CA GLY A 447 -16.20 -25.35 13.67
C GLY A 447 -16.45 -23.94 14.20
N LEU A 448 -15.86 -23.58 15.34
CA LEU A 448 -16.07 -22.28 15.98
C LEU A 448 -14.85 -21.37 15.77
N VAL A 449 -15.04 -20.24 15.09
CA VAL A 449 -14.05 -19.15 15.01
C VAL A 449 -14.30 -18.20 16.18
N THR A 450 -13.41 -18.21 17.17
CA THR A 450 -13.59 -17.42 18.39
C THR A 450 -12.27 -17.06 19.09
N ASN A 451 -12.38 -16.27 20.15
CA ASN A 451 -11.32 -15.96 21.10
C ASN A 451 -11.94 -15.75 22.51
N GLN A 452 -11.20 -15.14 23.44
CA GLN A 452 -11.63 -14.85 24.80
C GLN A 452 -12.88 -13.95 24.90
N THR A 453 -13.23 -13.23 23.83
CA THR A 453 -14.41 -12.36 23.79
C THR A 453 -15.70 -13.12 23.43
N GLY A 454 -15.58 -14.37 22.96
CA GLY A 454 -16.70 -15.26 22.66
C GLY A 454 -17.37 -15.78 23.93
N ILE A 455 -18.02 -14.89 24.67
CA ILE A 455 -18.78 -15.17 25.88
C ILE A 455 -20.21 -14.66 25.78
N ASP A 456 -21.12 -15.28 26.53
CA ASP A 456 -22.52 -14.84 26.68
C ASP A 456 -22.66 -13.79 27.79
N ALA A 457 -23.88 -13.28 28.01
CA ALA A 457 -24.17 -12.29 29.04
C ALA A 457 -23.96 -12.80 30.48
N GLN A 458 -23.77 -14.12 30.68
CA GLN A 458 -23.41 -14.74 31.95
C GLN A 458 -21.90 -15.06 32.03
N SER A 459 -21.10 -14.54 31.12
CA SER A 459 -19.65 -14.77 31.02
C SER A 459 -19.25 -16.23 30.80
N ARG A 460 -20.13 -17.04 30.22
CA ARG A 460 -19.84 -18.42 29.82
C ARG A 460 -19.28 -18.44 28.41
N ARG A 461 -18.22 -19.23 28.18
CA ARG A 461 -17.54 -19.32 26.88
C ARG A 461 -18.42 -20.01 25.85
N ALA A 462 -18.47 -19.46 24.63
CA ALA A 462 -19.13 -20.08 23.48
C ALA A 462 -18.65 -21.52 23.24
N ILE A 463 -17.35 -21.78 23.47
CA ILE A 463 -16.72 -23.11 23.39
C ILE A 463 -17.41 -24.09 24.33
N ASP A 464 -17.53 -23.71 25.61
CA ASP A 464 -18.07 -24.60 26.65
C ASP A 464 -19.57 -24.81 26.44
N LEU A 465 -20.29 -23.76 26.03
CA LEU A 465 -21.72 -23.80 25.73
C LEU A 465 -22.06 -24.72 24.55
N LEU A 466 -21.30 -24.63 23.45
CA LEU A 466 -21.48 -25.48 22.28
C LEU A 466 -21.03 -26.92 22.55
N ALA A 467 -19.94 -27.12 23.30
CA ALA A 467 -19.45 -28.46 23.65
C ALA A 467 -20.39 -29.21 24.62
N ALA A 468 -21.10 -28.48 25.49
CA ALA A 468 -22.04 -29.07 26.44
C ALA A 468 -23.42 -29.38 25.84
N SER A 469 -23.77 -28.79 24.69
CA SER A 469 -25.08 -28.99 24.07
C SER A 469 -25.19 -30.37 23.41
N PRO A 470 -26.19 -31.21 23.74
CA PRO A 470 -26.39 -32.51 23.08
C PRO A 470 -26.91 -32.37 21.65
N ARG A 471 -27.34 -31.16 21.24
CA ARG A 471 -27.92 -30.91 19.91
C ARG A 471 -26.87 -30.55 18.87
N VAL A 472 -25.66 -30.19 19.26
CA VAL A 472 -24.61 -29.70 18.37
C VAL A 472 -23.33 -30.45 18.65
N LYS A 473 -22.53 -30.74 17.62
CA LYS A 473 -21.21 -31.36 17.79
C LYS A 473 -20.12 -30.34 17.50
N LEU A 474 -19.52 -29.74 18.53
CA LEU A 474 -18.31 -28.91 18.35
C LEU A 474 -17.11 -29.81 18.01
N SER A 475 -16.45 -29.58 16.87
CA SER A 475 -15.36 -30.44 16.40
C SER A 475 -14.02 -29.73 16.22
N ALA A 476 -14.01 -28.40 16.06
CA ALA A 476 -12.79 -27.63 15.88
C ALA A 476 -12.97 -26.19 16.37
N ILE A 477 -11.88 -25.60 16.85
CA ILE A 477 -11.80 -24.20 17.25
C ILE A 477 -10.78 -23.51 16.35
N PHE A 478 -11.11 -22.32 15.86
CA PHE A 478 -10.22 -21.46 15.08
C PHE A 478 -10.03 -20.16 15.83
N THR A 479 -8.80 -19.65 15.89
CA THR A 479 -8.50 -18.44 16.66
C THR A 479 -7.65 -17.45 15.87
N PRO A 480 -7.96 -16.14 15.89
CA PRO A 480 -7.29 -15.14 15.07
C PRO A 480 -6.00 -14.60 15.74
N GLU A 481 -5.62 -13.37 15.36
CA GLU A 481 -4.63 -12.56 16.08
C GLU A 481 -4.94 -12.47 17.58
N HIS A 482 -3.88 -12.50 18.40
CA HIS A 482 -3.90 -12.58 19.87
C HIS A 482 -4.30 -13.94 20.47
N GLY A 483 -4.74 -14.89 19.65
CA GLY A 483 -5.03 -16.26 20.07
C GLY A 483 -6.27 -16.39 20.96
N LEU A 484 -6.45 -17.60 21.51
CA LEU A 484 -7.70 -17.99 22.18
C LEU A 484 -7.92 -17.27 23.52
N THR A 485 -6.82 -16.90 24.18
CA THR A 485 -6.77 -16.24 25.49
C THR A 485 -6.61 -14.73 25.40
N GLY A 486 -6.25 -14.19 24.22
CA GLY A 486 -6.17 -12.75 23.99
C GLY A 486 -4.91 -12.06 24.51
N ASP A 487 -3.89 -12.82 24.88
CA ASP A 487 -2.65 -12.35 25.51
C ASP A 487 -1.42 -12.37 24.58
N ALA A 488 -1.54 -12.98 23.39
CA ALA A 488 -0.42 -13.09 22.46
C ALA A 488 -0.14 -11.77 21.72
N ASN A 489 1.14 -11.36 21.69
CA ASN A 489 1.59 -10.14 21.01
C ASN A 489 2.17 -10.38 19.60
N THR A 490 2.58 -11.61 19.26
CA THR A 490 3.32 -11.88 18.01
C THR A 490 2.93 -13.20 17.35
N GLU A 491 3.12 -14.33 18.04
CA GLU A 491 2.85 -15.66 17.49
C GLU A 491 1.66 -16.32 18.19
N VAL A 492 0.83 -16.99 17.39
CA VAL A 492 -0.31 -17.78 17.87
C VAL A 492 -0.13 -19.19 17.28
N PRO A 493 0.31 -20.18 18.07
CA PRO A 493 0.49 -21.54 17.58
C PRO A 493 -0.85 -22.29 17.47
N HIS A 494 -0.86 -23.38 16.71
CA HIS A 494 -1.91 -24.39 16.84
C HIS A 494 -1.82 -25.08 18.21
N GLY A 495 -2.92 -25.62 18.70
CA GLY A 495 -2.97 -26.24 20.02
C GLY A 495 -4.22 -27.05 20.27
N ARG A 496 -4.57 -27.19 21.55
CA ARG A 496 -5.82 -27.81 22.01
C ARG A 496 -6.43 -26.93 23.10
N ASP A 497 -7.75 -26.91 23.15
CA ASP A 497 -8.46 -26.27 24.25
C ASP A 497 -8.29 -27.10 25.52
N ALA A 498 -7.99 -26.42 26.63
CA ALA A 498 -7.62 -27.08 27.88
C ALA A 498 -8.79 -27.81 28.55
N ILE A 499 -10.03 -27.41 28.30
CA ILE A 499 -11.23 -27.97 28.94
C ILE A 499 -11.83 -29.08 28.08
N THR A 500 -12.08 -28.80 26.82
CA THR A 500 -12.75 -29.71 25.88
C THR A 500 -11.80 -30.69 25.21
N GLY A 501 -10.48 -30.40 25.21
CA GLY A 501 -9.47 -31.17 24.49
C GLY A 501 -9.53 -31.02 22.96
N LEU A 502 -10.44 -30.21 22.43
CA LEU A 502 -10.65 -30.02 20.99
C LEU A 502 -9.47 -29.32 20.32
N PRO A 503 -9.20 -29.60 19.03
CA PRO A 503 -8.11 -28.93 18.30
C PRO A 503 -8.40 -27.43 18.14
N VAL A 504 -7.35 -26.62 18.37
CA VAL A 504 -7.34 -25.16 18.18
C VAL A 504 -6.40 -24.82 17.03
N TRP A 505 -6.95 -24.24 15.97
CA TRP A 505 -6.23 -23.82 14.78
C TRP A 505 -6.03 -22.31 14.78
N SER A 506 -4.79 -21.85 14.96
CA SER A 506 -4.41 -20.48 14.65
C SER A 506 -4.70 -20.09 13.19
N LEU A 507 -5.37 -18.96 13.03
CA LEU A 507 -5.60 -18.23 11.79
C LEU A 507 -4.75 -16.95 11.74
N TYR A 508 -3.54 -16.99 12.32
CA TYR A 508 -2.58 -15.89 12.33
C TYR A 508 -1.17 -16.35 11.93
N GLY A 509 -0.28 -15.40 11.65
CA GLY A 509 1.09 -15.70 11.21
C GLY A 509 1.13 -16.26 9.78
N ASN A 510 1.72 -17.45 9.61
CA ASN A 510 1.88 -18.12 8.32
C ASN A 510 0.57 -18.72 7.78
N THR A 511 -0.38 -19.03 8.68
CA THR A 511 -1.66 -19.65 8.34
C THR A 511 -2.77 -18.69 8.72
N ARG A 512 -3.19 -17.82 7.78
CA ARG A 512 -4.26 -16.83 8.03
C ARG A 512 -5.64 -17.27 7.54
N ARG A 513 -5.67 -18.34 6.76
CA ARG A 513 -6.85 -18.88 6.08
C ARG A 513 -7.07 -20.32 6.56
N PRO A 514 -8.30 -20.73 6.88
CA PRO A 514 -8.60 -22.14 7.15
C PRO A 514 -8.17 -23.00 5.96
N THR A 515 -7.42 -24.08 6.22
CA THR A 515 -7.04 -25.01 5.15
C THR A 515 -8.16 -26.01 4.90
N GLY A 516 -8.21 -26.59 3.70
CA GLY A 516 -9.15 -27.68 3.41
C GLY A 516 -9.04 -28.85 4.39
N PHE A 517 -7.85 -29.10 4.96
CA PHE A 517 -7.65 -30.08 6.05
C PHE A 517 -8.43 -29.72 7.31
N MET A 518 -8.38 -28.45 7.72
CA MET A 518 -9.02 -27.97 8.95
C MET A 518 -10.54 -27.94 8.84
N LEU A 519 -11.07 -27.79 7.62
CA LEU A 519 -12.51 -27.71 7.35
C LEU A 519 -13.19 -29.08 7.16
N ARG A 520 -12.43 -30.19 7.11
CA ARG A 520 -13.03 -31.51 6.81
C ARG A 520 -13.99 -31.97 7.90
N GLY A 521 -15.17 -32.41 7.46
CA GLY A 521 -16.20 -32.97 8.33
C GLY A 521 -16.98 -31.92 9.13
N LEU A 522 -16.81 -30.62 8.81
CA LEU A 522 -17.66 -29.56 9.35
C LEU A 522 -18.88 -29.38 8.46
N ASP A 523 -20.06 -29.32 9.08
CA ASP A 523 -21.33 -29.00 8.43
C ASP A 523 -21.63 -27.50 8.50
N LEU A 524 -21.01 -26.78 9.43
CA LEU A 524 -21.20 -25.34 9.66
C LEU A 524 -19.96 -24.71 10.30
N ILE A 525 -19.61 -23.50 9.89
CA ILE A 525 -18.66 -22.65 10.64
C ILE A 525 -19.44 -21.57 11.38
N VAL A 526 -19.26 -21.48 12.70
CA VAL A 526 -19.82 -20.41 13.53
C VAL A 526 -18.73 -19.37 13.79
N PHE A 527 -19.02 -18.09 13.60
CA PHE A 527 -18.10 -16.98 13.88
C PHE A 527 -18.63 -16.14 15.04
N ASP A 528 -17.87 -16.04 16.13
CA ASP A 528 -18.26 -15.32 17.35
C ASP A 528 -17.06 -14.60 18.01
N ILE A 529 -16.86 -13.34 17.65
CA ILE A 529 -15.74 -12.50 18.13
C ILE A 529 -16.19 -11.04 18.26
N GLN A 530 -15.83 -10.39 19.38
CA GLN A 530 -16.02 -8.96 19.58
C GLN A 530 -14.97 -8.16 18.80
N ASP A 531 -15.41 -7.43 17.77
CA ASP A 531 -14.60 -6.44 17.04
C ASP A 531 -14.61 -5.07 17.75
N VAL A 532 -13.85 -4.09 17.24
CA VAL A 532 -13.75 -2.73 17.80
C VAL A 532 -14.27 -1.61 16.89
N GLY A 533 -14.82 -1.95 15.71
CA GLY A 533 -15.41 -0.98 14.78
C GLY A 533 -14.41 -0.23 13.89
N VAL A 534 -13.20 -0.78 13.74
CA VAL A 534 -12.08 -0.14 13.04
C VAL A 534 -11.56 -1.04 11.92
N ARG A 535 -11.44 -0.52 10.70
CA ARG A 535 -11.10 -1.29 9.48
C ARG A 535 -9.83 -2.12 9.60
N TYR A 536 -8.81 -1.56 10.24
CA TYR A 536 -7.51 -2.22 10.38
C TYR A 536 -7.41 -3.13 11.60
N TYR A 537 -8.50 -3.30 12.36
CA TYR A 537 -8.60 -4.38 13.34
C TYR A 537 -8.89 -5.69 12.60
N THR A 538 -8.00 -6.67 12.73
CA THR A 538 -7.83 -7.75 11.73
C THR A 538 -8.92 -8.83 11.77
N TYR A 539 -9.85 -8.77 12.73
CA TYR A 539 -10.96 -9.72 12.83
C TYR A 539 -11.92 -9.64 11.65
N LEU A 540 -12.09 -8.45 11.06
CA LEU A 540 -12.82 -8.28 9.79
C LEU A 540 -12.15 -9.08 8.66
N THR A 541 -10.82 -9.09 8.60
CA THR A 541 -10.06 -9.86 7.61
C THR A 541 -10.17 -11.36 7.86
N THR A 542 -10.09 -11.80 9.11
CA THR A 542 -10.31 -13.21 9.47
C THR A 542 -11.68 -13.68 9.01
N LEU A 543 -12.74 -12.89 9.22
CA LEU A 543 -14.09 -13.20 8.76
C LEU A 543 -14.16 -13.34 7.23
N VAL A 544 -13.59 -12.40 6.48
CA VAL A 544 -13.54 -12.48 5.00
C VAL A 544 -12.84 -13.75 4.54
N TYR A 545 -11.69 -14.07 5.14
CA TYR A 545 -10.93 -15.28 4.78
C TYR A 545 -11.69 -16.56 5.12
N VAL A 546 -12.37 -16.62 6.28
CA VAL A 546 -13.24 -17.74 6.63
C VAL A 546 -14.36 -17.90 5.61
N MET A 547 -15.07 -16.83 5.24
CA MET A 547 -16.13 -16.89 4.23
C MET A 547 -15.62 -17.36 2.85
N GLU A 548 -14.46 -16.88 2.41
CA GLU A 548 -13.85 -17.27 1.14
C GLU A 548 -13.48 -18.77 1.13
N GLU A 549 -12.84 -19.28 2.18
CA GLU A 549 -12.46 -20.70 2.24
C GLU A 549 -13.65 -21.62 2.49
N ALA A 550 -14.64 -21.19 3.29
CA ALA A 550 -15.87 -21.92 3.52
C ALA A 550 -16.69 -22.09 2.24
N ALA A 551 -16.81 -21.03 1.42
CA ALA A 551 -17.44 -21.09 0.11
C ALA A 551 -16.76 -22.12 -0.81
N ARG A 552 -15.42 -22.16 -0.83
CA ARG A 552 -14.66 -23.16 -1.62
C ARG A 552 -14.86 -24.58 -1.13
N ALA A 553 -15.05 -24.76 0.18
CA ALA A 553 -15.30 -26.05 0.80
C ALA A 553 -16.79 -26.47 0.78
N GLY A 554 -17.70 -25.59 0.35
CA GLY A 554 -19.14 -25.85 0.39
C GLY A 554 -19.73 -25.87 1.81
N VAL A 555 -19.04 -25.24 2.78
CA VAL A 555 -19.47 -25.19 4.19
C VAL A 555 -20.17 -23.85 4.46
N PRO A 556 -21.42 -23.83 4.95
CA PRO A 556 -22.10 -22.61 5.38
C PRO A 556 -21.37 -21.88 6.51
N VAL A 557 -21.62 -20.57 6.61
CA VAL A 557 -21.09 -19.72 7.69
C VAL A 557 -22.26 -19.06 8.44
N LEU A 558 -22.25 -19.16 9.76
CA LEU A 558 -23.18 -18.49 10.66
C LEU A 558 -22.42 -17.50 11.54
N VAL A 559 -22.76 -16.21 11.46
CA VAL A 559 -22.14 -15.15 12.28
C VAL A 559 -23.06 -14.83 13.45
N LEU A 560 -22.53 -14.99 14.67
CA LEU A 560 -23.17 -14.50 15.88
C LEU A 560 -22.82 -13.02 16.02
N ASP A 561 -23.77 -12.14 15.70
CA ASP A 561 -23.47 -10.72 15.65
C ASP A 561 -23.18 -10.15 17.05
N ARG A 562 -22.33 -9.12 17.10
CA ARG A 562 -21.90 -8.44 18.32
C ARG A 562 -21.99 -6.93 18.17
N PRO A 563 -22.28 -6.17 19.25
CA PRO A 563 -22.36 -4.71 19.17
C PRO A 563 -21.05 -4.12 18.63
N ASN A 564 -21.14 -3.10 17.78
CA ASN A 564 -19.98 -2.24 17.53
C ASN A 564 -19.73 -1.41 18.80
N PRO A 565 -18.59 -1.53 19.47
CA PRO A 565 -18.42 -0.96 20.81
C PRO A 565 -18.31 0.55 20.80
N ILE A 566 -17.97 1.14 19.65
CA ILE A 566 -17.90 2.57 19.40
C ILE A 566 -19.08 3.03 18.51
N THR A 567 -20.24 2.37 18.65
CA THR A 567 -21.51 2.65 17.97
C THR A 567 -21.54 2.32 16.47
N GLY A 568 -22.73 2.05 15.93
CA GLY A 568 -22.98 1.95 14.48
C GLY A 568 -23.27 3.30 13.80
N ARG A 569 -23.54 4.36 14.59
CA ARG A 569 -23.99 5.64 14.05
C ARG A 569 -22.91 6.34 13.22
N VAL A 570 -21.69 6.41 13.75
CA VAL A 570 -20.63 7.28 13.23
C VAL A 570 -19.76 6.56 12.20
N VAL A 571 -19.58 7.19 11.03
CA VAL A 571 -18.58 6.81 10.02
C VAL A 571 -17.51 7.89 9.92
N GLU A 572 -16.23 7.48 9.95
CA GLU A 572 -15.12 8.42 9.94
C GLU A 572 -13.90 7.89 9.16
N GLY A 573 -13.19 8.81 8.49
CA GLY A 573 -11.99 8.53 7.72
C GLY A 573 -12.25 8.24 6.23
N PRO A 574 -11.21 8.27 5.40
CA PRO A 574 -11.33 8.06 3.96
C PRO A 574 -11.63 6.58 3.62
N LEU A 575 -12.21 6.37 2.43
CA LEU A 575 -12.32 5.02 1.88
C LEU A 575 -10.94 4.48 1.51
N MET A 576 -10.78 3.17 1.64
CA MET A 576 -9.57 2.47 1.23
C MET A 576 -9.47 2.38 -0.30
N ASP A 577 -8.29 2.67 -0.84
CA ASP A 577 -7.91 2.37 -2.22
C ASP A 577 -7.87 0.83 -2.43
N PRO A 578 -8.73 0.24 -3.29
CA PRO A 578 -8.87 -1.22 -3.38
C PRO A 578 -7.60 -1.96 -3.81
N ASP A 579 -6.73 -1.33 -4.60
CA ASP A 579 -5.49 -1.94 -5.09
C ASP A 579 -4.38 -2.00 -4.01
N LEU A 580 -4.56 -1.30 -2.90
CA LEU A 580 -3.69 -1.34 -1.73
C LEU A 580 -4.22 -2.26 -0.62
N ALA A 581 -5.21 -3.10 -0.94
CA ALA A 581 -5.77 -4.08 0.00
C ALA A 581 -4.68 -4.92 0.67
N SER A 582 -4.86 -5.19 1.95
CA SER A 582 -3.88 -5.88 2.78
C SER A 582 -4.57 -6.65 3.91
N PHE A 583 -3.79 -7.28 4.79
CA PHE A 583 -4.37 -7.95 5.96
C PHE A 583 -5.04 -6.99 6.96
N THR A 584 -4.66 -5.70 6.94
CA THR A 584 -5.26 -4.62 7.74
C THR A 584 -6.24 -3.76 6.92
N GLY A 585 -6.61 -4.23 5.72
CA GLY A 585 -7.53 -3.54 4.82
C GLY A 585 -8.29 -4.54 3.96
N PRO A 586 -9.29 -5.25 4.54
CA PRO A 586 -9.94 -6.37 3.84
C PRO A 586 -10.95 -5.93 2.78
N HIS A 587 -11.49 -4.71 2.86
CA HIS A 587 -12.60 -4.25 2.04
C HIS A 587 -12.57 -2.71 1.90
N PRO A 588 -13.05 -2.12 0.79
CA PRO A 588 -13.10 -0.66 0.60
C PRO A 588 -14.15 0.02 1.49
N ILE A 589 -13.86 0.09 2.79
CA ILE A 589 -14.66 0.74 3.84
C ILE A 589 -13.86 1.87 4.52
N PRO A 590 -14.52 2.81 5.21
CA PRO A 590 -13.85 3.86 5.99
C PRO A 590 -13.06 3.30 7.18
N VAL A 591 -12.22 4.13 7.80
CA VAL A 591 -11.42 3.73 8.97
C VAL A 591 -12.31 3.33 10.15
N ARG A 592 -13.24 4.20 10.56
CA ARG A 592 -14.32 3.87 11.50
C ARG A 592 -15.55 3.46 10.70
N THR A 593 -15.91 2.19 10.82
CA THR A 593 -16.82 1.55 9.86
C THR A 593 -18.29 1.88 10.11
N GLY A 594 -18.67 2.11 11.37
CA GLY A 594 -20.04 2.28 11.80
C GLY A 594 -20.93 1.07 11.46
N MET A 595 -20.38 -0.14 11.48
CA MET A 595 -21.12 -1.38 11.19
C MET A 595 -20.83 -2.41 12.27
N THR A 596 -21.79 -3.28 12.55
CA THR A 596 -21.51 -4.51 13.31
C THR A 596 -20.73 -5.50 12.44
N ILE A 597 -20.17 -6.54 13.05
CA ILE A 597 -19.45 -7.57 12.31
C ILE A 597 -20.39 -8.37 11.38
N GLY A 598 -21.65 -8.57 11.78
CA GLY A 598 -22.69 -9.20 10.96
C GLY A 598 -23.13 -8.34 9.76
N GLU A 599 -23.30 -7.03 9.96
CA GLU A 599 -23.57 -6.09 8.85
C GLU A 599 -22.40 -6.07 7.85
N PHE A 600 -21.15 -6.06 8.35
CA PHE A 600 -19.96 -6.16 7.52
C PHE A 600 -19.89 -7.49 6.76
N ALA A 601 -20.21 -8.62 7.39
CA ALA A 601 -20.24 -9.94 6.75
C ALA A 601 -21.16 -9.94 5.51
N ARG A 602 -22.37 -9.37 5.64
CA ARG A 602 -23.33 -9.23 4.53
C ARG A 602 -22.77 -8.38 3.39
N MET A 603 -22.18 -7.23 3.72
CA MET A 603 -21.56 -6.34 2.73
C MET A 603 -20.43 -7.05 1.99
N ALA A 604 -19.49 -7.65 2.73
CA ALA A 604 -18.32 -8.29 2.14
C ALA A 604 -18.69 -9.51 1.28
N ALA A 605 -19.66 -10.33 1.69
CA ALA A 605 -20.12 -11.48 0.90
C ALA A 605 -20.69 -11.04 -0.46
N VAL A 606 -21.54 -10.01 -0.48
CA VAL A 606 -22.18 -9.50 -1.70
C VAL A 606 -21.17 -8.76 -2.58
N GLU A 607 -20.48 -7.75 -2.05
CA GLU A 607 -19.61 -6.88 -2.85
C GLU A 607 -18.36 -7.60 -3.39
N ARG A 608 -17.91 -8.68 -2.72
CA ARG A 608 -16.79 -9.52 -3.19
C ARG A 608 -17.24 -10.74 -4.00
N ASN A 609 -18.55 -10.91 -4.24
CA ASN A 609 -19.14 -12.07 -4.90
C ASN A 609 -18.68 -13.41 -4.27
N ILE A 610 -18.67 -13.50 -2.94
CA ILE A 610 -18.33 -14.75 -2.25
C ILE A 610 -19.57 -15.64 -2.24
N PRO A 611 -19.57 -16.82 -2.90
CA PRO A 611 -20.74 -17.68 -2.99
C PRO A 611 -20.92 -18.53 -1.72
N VAL A 612 -20.82 -17.90 -0.55
CA VAL A 612 -21.00 -18.54 0.76
C VAL A 612 -22.48 -18.56 1.14
N SER A 613 -22.95 -19.68 1.71
CA SER A 613 -24.24 -19.69 2.43
C SER A 613 -24.06 -19.00 3.78
N LEU A 614 -24.37 -17.71 3.85
CA LEU A 614 -24.19 -16.86 5.03
C LEU A 614 -25.50 -16.64 5.79
N THR A 615 -25.48 -16.92 7.10
CA THR A 615 -26.55 -16.60 8.04
C THR A 615 -26.03 -15.66 9.12
N ILE A 616 -26.78 -14.61 9.46
CA ILE A 616 -26.47 -13.74 10.60
C ILE A 616 -27.50 -14.00 11.70
N VAL A 617 -27.04 -14.26 12.93
CA VAL A 617 -27.89 -14.23 14.13
C VAL A 617 -27.82 -12.81 14.69
N PRO A 618 -28.87 -11.98 14.50
CA PRO A 618 -28.83 -10.57 14.86
C PRO A 618 -28.87 -10.36 16.38
N LEU A 619 -28.39 -9.20 16.81
CA LEU A 619 -28.57 -8.69 18.17
C LEU A 619 -30.05 -8.46 18.46
N GLU A 620 -30.49 -8.75 19.70
CA GLU A 620 -31.78 -8.27 20.19
C GLU A 620 -31.57 -7.06 21.11
N GLY A 621 -32.36 -6.00 20.89
CA GLY A 621 -32.36 -4.81 21.76
C GLY A 621 -31.22 -3.82 21.56
N TRP A 622 -30.30 -4.06 20.61
CA TRP A 622 -29.27 -3.09 20.23
C TRP A 622 -29.79 -2.09 19.18
N GLU A 623 -29.37 -0.84 19.33
CA GLU A 623 -29.65 0.26 18.39
C GLU A 623 -28.32 0.93 18.02
N ARG A 624 -28.22 1.52 16.82
CA ARG A 624 -26.94 1.96 16.27
C ARG A 624 -26.23 3.05 17.09
N GLY A 625 -26.98 3.83 17.87
CA GLY A 625 -26.43 4.86 18.76
C GLY A 625 -25.90 4.35 20.10
N ARG A 626 -26.12 3.07 20.44
CA ARG A 626 -25.82 2.54 21.77
C ARG A 626 -24.35 2.14 21.90
N TRP A 627 -23.69 2.66 22.93
CA TRP A 627 -22.32 2.28 23.31
C TRP A 627 -22.28 0.91 23.99
N PHE A 628 -21.12 0.27 23.99
CA PHE A 628 -20.98 -1.06 24.60
C PHE A 628 -21.34 -1.06 26.09
N ASP A 629 -20.91 -0.06 26.86
CA ASP A 629 -21.18 0.07 28.30
C ASP A 629 -22.66 0.29 28.62
N GLU A 630 -23.47 0.65 27.63
CA GLU A 630 -24.93 0.79 27.72
C GLU A 630 -25.68 -0.50 27.36
N THR A 631 -24.98 -1.56 26.94
CA THR A 631 -25.61 -2.82 26.50
C THR A 631 -25.96 -3.77 27.66
N GLY A 632 -25.22 -3.67 28.77
CA GLY A 632 -25.25 -4.63 29.88
C GLY A 632 -24.46 -5.92 29.62
N LEU A 633 -23.82 -6.08 28.46
CA LEU A 633 -22.96 -7.22 28.16
C LEU A 633 -21.60 -7.10 28.88
N PRO A 634 -20.98 -8.23 29.29
CA PRO A 634 -19.65 -8.21 29.89
C PRO A 634 -18.58 -7.77 28.88
N TRP A 635 -17.72 -6.84 29.28
CA TRP A 635 -16.56 -6.43 28.49
C TRP A 635 -15.36 -7.35 28.80
N VAL A 636 -14.82 -7.97 27.75
CA VAL A 636 -13.53 -8.65 27.77
C VAL A 636 -12.63 -7.97 26.75
N ASN A 637 -11.39 -7.68 27.15
CA ASN A 637 -10.41 -7.01 26.32
C ASN A 637 -10.24 -7.75 24.98
N PRO A 638 -10.58 -7.12 23.84
CA PRO A 638 -10.43 -7.76 22.53
C PRO A 638 -8.98 -8.05 22.16
N SER A 639 -8.03 -7.30 22.70
CA SER A 639 -6.58 -7.52 22.54
C SER A 639 -5.81 -7.02 23.77
N PRO A 640 -4.51 -7.34 23.90
CA PRO A 640 -3.69 -6.88 25.03
C PRO A 640 -3.61 -5.36 25.21
N ASN A 641 -3.93 -4.58 24.16
CA ASN A 641 -3.80 -3.12 24.14
C ASN A 641 -5.14 -2.40 23.95
N ILE A 642 -6.27 -3.12 23.87
CA ILE A 642 -7.62 -2.54 23.91
C ILE A 642 -8.30 -3.03 25.19
N ARG A 643 -8.11 -2.25 26.26
CA ARG A 643 -8.53 -2.59 27.63
C ARG A 643 -9.73 -1.78 28.12
N SER A 644 -10.16 -0.79 27.36
CA SER A 644 -11.31 0.06 27.67
C SER A 644 -11.99 0.57 26.39
N LEU A 645 -13.21 1.07 26.52
CA LEU A 645 -13.92 1.71 25.41
C LEU A 645 -13.24 2.99 24.92
N THR A 646 -12.61 3.74 25.83
CA THR A 646 -11.78 4.89 25.46
C THR A 646 -10.65 4.48 24.51
N GLN A 647 -9.99 3.35 24.79
CA GLN A 647 -8.92 2.83 23.94
C GLN A 647 -9.46 2.32 22.60
N ALA A 648 -10.61 1.62 22.59
CA ALA A 648 -11.28 1.22 21.34
C ALA A 648 -11.64 2.44 20.47
N LEU A 649 -12.13 3.52 21.09
CA LEU A 649 -12.47 4.77 20.39
C LEU A 649 -11.23 5.47 19.83
N LEU A 650 -10.20 5.67 20.66
CA LEU A 650 -8.97 6.35 20.23
C LEU A 650 -8.17 5.52 19.22
N TYR A 651 -8.23 4.19 19.29
CA TYR A 651 -7.56 3.30 18.34
C TYR A 651 -7.95 3.59 16.90
N ALA A 652 -9.18 4.03 16.64
CA ALA A 652 -9.66 4.39 15.30
C ALA A 652 -8.84 5.50 14.61
N GLY A 653 -8.11 6.33 15.37
CA GLY A 653 -7.23 7.34 14.78
C GLY A 653 -5.80 7.30 15.27
N ILE A 654 -5.56 7.07 16.55
CA ILE A 654 -4.21 6.93 17.10
C ILE A 654 -3.53 5.66 16.56
N GLY A 655 -4.31 4.63 16.23
CA GLY A 655 -3.80 3.43 15.56
C GLY A 655 -3.09 3.74 14.24
N LEU A 656 -3.49 4.78 13.49
CA LEU A 656 -2.80 5.20 12.26
C LEU A 656 -1.32 5.56 12.48
N LEU A 657 -0.95 5.95 13.71
CA LEU A 657 0.41 6.34 14.07
C LEU A 657 1.27 5.15 14.50
N GLU A 658 0.69 3.97 14.73
CA GLU A 658 1.39 2.83 15.35
C GLU A 658 2.50 2.25 14.47
N SER A 659 2.43 2.47 13.15
CA SER A 659 3.47 2.05 12.21
C SER A 659 4.55 3.12 11.96
N THR A 660 4.42 4.30 12.56
CA THR A 660 5.40 5.40 12.44
C THR A 660 6.48 5.28 13.51
N ASN A 661 7.41 6.24 13.52
CA ASN A 661 8.48 6.29 14.53
C ASN A 661 8.08 7.02 15.83
N VAL A 662 6.84 6.85 16.29
CA VAL A 662 6.35 7.36 17.59
C VAL A 662 5.75 6.23 18.40
N SER A 663 5.86 6.31 19.72
CA SER A 663 5.13 5.42 20.61
C SER A 663 3.67 5.86 20.69
N VAL A 664 2.75 4.92 20.53
CA VAL A 664 1.31 5.10 20.77
C VAL A 664 0.89 4.57 22.15
N GLY A 665 1.83 4.45 23.10
CA GLY A 665 1.55 4.06 24.47
C GLY A 665 1.44 2.55 24.73
N ARG A 666 1.67 1.69 23.72
CA ARG A 666 1.85 0.24 23.95
C ARG A 666 2.97 0.01 24.94
N GLY A 667 2.81 -0.99 25.82
CA GLY A 667 3.73 -1.22 26.95
C GLY A 667 3.59 -0.21 28.10
N THR A 668 2.48 0.55 28.16
CA THR A 668 2.10 1.36 29.33
C THR A 668 0.71 0.96 29.82
N GLU A 669 0.23 1.61 30.88
CA GLU A 669 -1.17 1.50 31.34
C GLU A 669 -2.18 2.19 30.41
N ARG A 670 -1.70 2.98 29.43
CA ARG A 670 -2.50 3.88 28.60
C ARG A 670 -2.24 3.71 27.09
N PRO A 671 -2.30 2.48 26.54
CA PRO A 671 -2.17 2.29 25.09
C PRO A 671 -3.23 3.11 24.34
N PHE A 672 -2.83 3.77 23.25
CA PHE A 672 -3.62 4.67 22.40
C PHE A 672 -4.17 5.94 23.09
N GLU A 673 -3.99 6.09 24.40
CA GLU A 673 -4.31 7.31 25.15
C GLU A 673 -3.10 8.25 25.28
N VAL A 674 -1.89 7.79 24.97
CA VAL A 674 -0.67 8.62 24.91
C VAL A 674 0.05 8.44 23.58
N VAL A 675 0.62 9.53 23.07
CA VAL A 675 1.49 9.53 21.88
C VAL A 675 2.76 10.29 22.22
N GLY A 676 3.93 9.70 21.96
CA GLY A 676 5.20 10.28 22.40
C GLY A 676 6.44 9.73 21.72
N ALA A 677 7.55 10.47 21.83
CA ALA A 677 8.87 10.05 21.40
C ALA A 677 9.96 10.74 22.24
N PRO A 678 11.20 10.23 22.30
CA PRO A 678 12.28 10.86 23.06
C PRO A 678 12.64 12.28 22.59
N TRP A 679 12.35 12.60 21.32
CA TRP A 679 12.66 13.88 20.68
C TRP A 679 11.51 14.91 20.71
N LEU A 680 10.37 14.55 21.28
CA LEU A 680 9.13 15.35 21.24
C LEU A 680 9.04 16.29 22.45
N ASP A 681 8.70 17.57 22.22
CA ASP A 681 8.43 18.55 23.28
C ASP A 681 6.96 18.46 23.75
N PRO A 682 6.68 17.90 24.94
CA PRO A 682 5.31 17.64 25.39
C PRO A 682 4.47 18.92 25.54
N HIS A 683 5.08 20.02 26.00
CA HIS A 683 4.36 21.27 26.27
C HIS A 683 3.99 21.98 24.98
N ARG A 684 4.92 22.09 24.04
CA ARG A 684 4.65 22.78 22.76
C ARG A 684 3.66 22.01 21.90
N VAL A 685 3.78 20.68 21.84
CA VAL A 685 2.86 19.84 21.05
C VAL A 685 1.44 19.88 21.63
N SER A 686 1.29 19.78 22.96
CA SER A 686 -0.03 19.88 23.60
C SER A 686 -0.67 21.27 23.40
N GLN A 687 0.10 22.35 23.51
CA GLN A 687 -0.38 23.72 23.26
C GLN A 687 -0.91 23.89 21.84
N ASP A 688 -0.16 23.44 20.83
CA ASP A 688 -0.58 23.53 19.43
C ASP A 688 -1.85 22.71 19.15
N LEU A 689 -1.93 21.50 19.69
CA LEU A 689 -3.10 20.65 19.50
C LEU A 689 -4.35 21.24 20.17
N ASN A 690 -4.22 21.79 21.38
CA ASN A 690 -5.33 22.48 22.05
C ASN A 690 -5.75 23.76 21.31
N ALA A 691 -4.81 24.44 20.63
CA ALA A 691 -5.13 25.62 19.81
C ALA A 691 -6.02 25.29 18.60
N LEU A 692 -6.06 24.03 18.14
CA LEU A 692 -6.97 23.57 17.09
C LEU A 692 -8.44 23.50 17.54
N ARG A 693 -8.71 23.54 18.85
CA ARG A 693 -10.08 23.49 19.44
C ARG A 693 -10.93 22.33 18.91
N LEU A 694 -10.33 21.15 18.79
CA LEU A 694 -11.04 19.93 18.37
C LEU A 694 -12.13 19.56 19.39
N ARG A 695 -13.31 19.17 18.90
CA ARG A 695 -14.46 18.81 19.77
C ARG A 695 -14.20 17.49 20.50
N GLY A 696 -14.66 17.41 21.75
CA GLY A 696 -14.65 16.19 22.57
C GLY A 696 -13.27 15.67 22.97
N VAL A 697 -12.21 16.47 22.81
CA VAL A 697 -10.84 16.08 23.17
C VAL A 697 -10.05 17.25 23.77
N ALA A 698 -9.17 16.94 24.71
CA ALA A 698 -8.13 17.83 25.22
C ALA A 698 -6.78 17.10 25.21
N PHE A 699 -5.68 17.86 25.15
CA PHE A 699 -4.32 17.31 25.12
C PHE A 699 -3.53 17.78 26.33
N GLU A 700 -3.03 16.84 27.13
CA GLU A 700 -2.20 17.12 28.31
C GLU A 700 -0.74 16.75 28.01
N PRO A 701 0.26 17.59 28.36
CA PRO A 701 1.67 17.21 28.26
C PRO A 701 1.96 16.04 29.20
N VAL A 702 2.72 15.05 28.75
CA VAL A 702 3.07 13.87 29.56
C VAL A 702 4.49 13.39 29.24
N VAL A 703 5.11 12.76 30.23
CA VAL A 703 6.32 11.93 30.05
C VAL A 703 5.98 10.51 30.46
N PHE A 704 6.31 9.54 29.61
CA PHE A 704 6.07 8.12 29.88
C PHE A 704 7.19 7.26 29.31
N THR A 705 7.39 6.08 29.87
CA THR A 705 8.40 5.11 29.39
C THR A 705 7.69 3.82 29.01
N PRO A 706 7.59 3.49 27.71
CA PRO A 706 7.07 2.20 27.25
C PRO A 706 7.91 1.04 27.78
N SER A 707 7.27 -0.05 28.21
CA SER A 707 7.97 -1.31 28.55
C SER A 707 8.19 -2.23 27.34
N ALA A 708 7.49 -1.98 26.23
CA ALA A 708 7.53 -2.79 25.02
C ALA A 708 7.31 -1.91 23.79
N ASP A 709 7.54 -2.48 22.61
CA ASP A 709 7.31 -1.83 21.31
C ASP A 709 8.19 -0.58 21.09
N MET A 710 7.71 0.39 20.32
CA MET A 710 8.46 1.59 19.97
C MET A 710 8.93 2.37 21.19
N TYR A 711 10.25 2.59 21.27
CA TYR A 711 10.97 3.25 22.37
C TYR A 711 10.89 2.52 23.72
N ALA A 712 10.76 1.19 23.73
CA ALA A 712 10.85 0.38 24.95
C ALA A 712 12.09 0.75 25.79
N GLY A 713 11.86 1.02 27.08
CA GLY A 713 12.89 1.41 28.06
C GLY A 713 13.40 2.85 27.94
N MET A 714 12.93 3.63 26.96
CA MET A 714 13.34 5.02 26.78
C MET A 714 12.24 6.01 27.21
N PRO A 715 12.55 7.03 28.03
CA PRO A 715 11.62 8.09 28.34
C PRO A 715 11.17 8.84 27.08
N CYS A 716 9.85 9.00 26.94
CA CYS A 716 9.22 9.71 25.83
C CYS A 716 8.49 10.94 26.37
N GLY A 717 8.82 12.11 25.81
CA GLY A 717 7.93 13.28 25.90
C GLY A 717 6.76 13.09 24.95
N GLY A 718 5.57 13.54 25.32
CA GLY A 718 4.39 13.32 24.50
C GLY A 718 3.15 14.07 24.95
N VAL A 719 2.03 13.65 24.39
CA VAL A 719 0.70 14.14 24.74
C VAL A 719 -0.18 12.99 25.17
N ARG A 720 -0.94 13.20 26.24
CA ARG A 720 -2.08 12.36 26.61
C ARG A 720 -3.32 12.92 25.93
N VAL A 721 -4.02 12.06 25.21
CA VAL A 721 -5.28 12.36 24.52
C VAL A 721 -6.42 12.10 25.49
N VAL A 722 -7.03 13.15 26.03
CA VAL A 722 -8.12 13.07 27.00
C VAL A 722 -9.44 13.25 26.28
N VAL A 723 -10.26 12.20 26.24
CA VAL A 723 -11.63 12.28 25.71
C VAL A 723 -12.49 13.06 26.71
N THR A 724 -12.96 14.23 26.31
CA THR A 724 -13.84 15.09 27.14
C THR A 724 -15.32 14.89 26.81
N ASP A 725 -15.61 14.44 25.58
CA ASP A 725 -16.95 14.04 25.15
C ASP A 725 -16.85 13.00 24.03
N ARG A 726 -17.34 11.78 24.33
CA ARG A 726 -17.28 10.62 23.42
C ARG A 726 -18.22 10.73 22.21
N GLU A 727 -19.25 11.57 22.29
CA GLU A 727 -20.24 11.75 21.21
C GLU A 727 -19.70 12.67 20.11
N THR A 728 -18.94 13.70 20.51
CA THR A 728 -18.47 14.74 19.59
C THR A 728 -17.05 14.52 19.09
N ILE A 729 -16.23 13.71 19.77
CA ILE A 729 -14.86 13.41 19.34
C ILE A 729 -14.79 12.70 17.98
N ARG A 730 -13.79 13.06 17.17
CA ARG A 730 -13.43 12.45 15.89
C ARG A 730 -12.02 11.87 15.92
N PRO A 731 -11.85 10.61 16.36
CA PRO A 731 -10.53 10.02 16.55
C PRO A 731 -9.64 10.03 15.31
N VAL A 732 -10.16 9.74 14.11
CA VAL A 732 -9.35 9.77 12.87
C VAL A 732 -8.84 11.18 12.62
N THR A 733 -9.70 12.18 12.79
CA THR A 733 -9.33 13.60 12.69
C THR A 733 -8.27 13.98 13.74
N VAL A 734 -8.42 13.50 14.97
CA VAL A 734 -7.43 13.69 16.04
C VAL A 734 -6.08 13.05 15.68
N GLY A 735 -6.06 11.83 15.15
CA GLY A 735 -4.85 11.16 14.70
C GLY A 735 -4.12 11.94 13.59
N LEU A 736 -4.87 12.45 12.59
CA LEU A 736 -4.32 13.30 11.53
C LEU A 736 -3.83 14.65 12.05
N ALA A 737 -4.53 15.25 13.02
CA ALA A 737 -4.10 16.49 13.67
C ALA A 737 -2.78 16.30 14.41
N ILE A 738 -2.63 15.21 15.18
CA ILE A 738 -1.37 14.85 15.84
C ILE A 738 -0.27 14.67 14.79
N ALA A 739 -0.49 13.84 13.76
CA ALA A 739 0.49 13.62 12.69
C ALA A 739 0.96 14.93 12.06
N ARG A 740 0.03 15.85 11.77
CA ARG A 740 0.31 17.13 11.12
C ARG A 740 1.10 18.06 12.04
N THR A 741 0.74 18.13 13.31
CA THR A 741 1.47 18.92 14.31
C THR A 741 2.89 18.40 14.48
N LEU A 742 3.06 17.06 14.58
CA LEU A 742 4.38 16.43 14.65
C LEU A 742 5.21 16.76 13.42
N ARG A 743 4.62 16.65 12.22
CA ARG A 743 5.30 16.99 10.99
C ARG A 743 5.71 18.47 10.91
N SER A 744 4.86 19.37 11.37
CA SER A 744 5.13 20.80 11.34
C SER A 744 6.22 21.21 12.32
N ARG A 745 6.29 20.56 13.50
CA ARG A 745 7.27 20.88 14.56
C ARG A 745 8.57 20.11 14.49
N HIS A 746 8.51 18.86 14.03
CA HIS A 746 9.58 17.88 14.10
C HIS A 746 9.80 17.24 12.74
N ARG A 747 9.82 18.06 11.67
CA ARG A 747 9.92 17.62 10.28
C ARG A 747 11.12 16.70 10.04
N ASP A 748 12.26 17.01 10.66
CA ASP A 748 13.50 16.25 10.49
C ASP A 748 13.47 14.89 11.21
N GLN A 749 12.69 14.76 12.29
CA GLN A 749 12.62 13.54 13.10
C GLN A 749 11.43 12.65 12.74
N PHE A 750 10.25 13.22 12.48
CA PHE A 750 9.04 12.45 12.25
C PHE A 750 9.07 11.75 10.88
N ARG A 751 8.65 10.48 10.84
CA ARG A 751 8.61 9.64 9.64
C ARG A 751 7.17 9.16 9.39
N PRO A 752 6.36 9.93 8.65
CA PRO A 752 4.92 9.68 8.55
C PRO A 752 4.51 8.68 7.46
N GLU A 753 5.41 8.25 6.59
CA GLU A 753 5.07 7.50 5.37
C GLU A 753 4.29 6.22 5.67
N ALA A 754 4.61 5.58 6.80
CA ALA A 754 3.97 4.36 7.25
C ALA A 754 2.51 4.52 7.71
N ILE A 755 2.01 5.75 7.90
CA ILE A 755 0.57 6.01 8.11
C ILE A 755 -0.25 5.40 6.97
N GLN A 756 0.30 5.41 5.74
CA GLN A 756 -0.38 4.88 4.55
C GLN A 756 -0.68 3.38 4.63
N ASN A 757 0.03 2.63 5.47
CA ASN A 757 -0.23 1.20 5.68
C ASN A 757 -1.62 0.93 6.28
N LEU A 758 -2.15 1.90 7.06
CA LEU A 758 -3.43 1.78 7.76
C LEU A 758 -4.46 2.79 7.24
N LEU A 759 -4.03 3.97 6.78
CA LEU A 759 -4.89 4.98 6.15
C LEU A 759 -5.38 4.51 4.77
N VAL A 760 -4.48 3.92 3.99
CA VAL A 760 -4.74 3.31 2.68
C VAL A 760 -5.58 4.20 1.75
N ASN A 761 -5.25 5.49 1.69
CA ASN A 761 -5.91 6.44 0.80
C ASN A 761 -4.87 7.45 0.29
N ARG A 762 -4.54 7.37 -1.00
CA ARG A 762 -3.53 8.23 -1.63
C ARG A 762 -3.88 9.70 -1.56
N ALA A 763 -5.13 10.08 -1.78
CA ALA A 763 -5.53 11.49 -1.81
C ALA A 763 -5.30 12.18 -0.45
N THR A 764 -5.77 11.57 0.64
CA THR A 764 -5.52 12.05 2.00
C THR A 764 -4.03 12.02 2.33
N MET A 765 -3.31 10.97 1.94
CA MET A 765 -1.87 10.88 2.20
C MET A 765 -1.06 11.93 1.43
N TRP A 766 -1.40 12.26 0.19
CA TRP A 766 -0.75 13.32 -0.58
C TRP A 766 -1.06 14.70 -0.01
N ALA A 767 -2.29 14.96 0.42
CA ALA A 767 -2.64 16.22 1.09
C ALA A 767 -1.88 16.38 2.41
N PHE A 768 -1.74 15.29 3.18
CA PHE A 768 -0.92 15.24 4.40
C PHE A 768 0.57 15.48 4.07
N LEU A 769 1.07 14.73 3.08
CA LEU A 769 2.19 14.98 2.15
C LEU A 769 2.62 16.46 2.02
N ARG A 770 1.66 17.30 1.65
CA ARG A 770 1.88 18.72 1.34
C ARG A 770 1.70 19.65 2.53
N ASN A 771 1.52 19.10 3.73
CA ASN A 771 1.21 19.87 4.94
C ASN A 771 -0.04 20.77 4.78
N GLU A 772 -1.06 20.30 4.05
CA GLU A 772 -2.32 21.02 3.88
C GLU A 772 -3.06 21.22 5.22
N SER A 773 -4.06 22.11 5.24
CA SER A 773 -4.88 22.33 6.44
C SER A 773 -5.61 21.06 6.85
N LEU A 774 -5.92 20.93 8.15
CA LEU A 774 -6.68 19.78 8.66
C LEU A 774 -8.02 19.65 7.91
N ASP A 775 -8.70 20.76 7.62
CA ASP A 775 -9.94 20.78 6.83
C ASP A 775 -9.77 20.15 5.45
N ARG A 776 -8.64 20.38 4.77
CA ARG A 776 -8.35 19.76 3.47
C ARG A 776 -8.09 18.25 3.58
N LEU A 777 -7.44 17.80 4.67
CA LEU A 777 -7.23 16.38 4.91
C LEU A 777 -8.55 15.63 5.08
N VAL A 778 -9.52 16.26 5.73
CA VAL A 778 -10.84 15.67 5.98
C VAL A 778 -11.84 15.94 4.84
N ALA A 779 -11.63 16.96 4.00
CA ALA A 779 -12.56 17.32 2.91
C ALA A 779 -12.78 16.19 1.89
N TRP A 780 -11.75 15.41 1.58
CA TRP A 780 -11.88 14.25 0.68
C TRP A 780 -12.79 13.16 1.24
N THR A 781 -12.85 13.05 2.57
CA THR A 781 -13.64 12.03 3.24
C THR A 781 -15.14 12.28 3.05
N GLU A 782 -15.60 13.52 2.87
CA GLU A 782 -17.03 13.87 2.76
C GLU A 782 -17.75 13.24 1.56
N MET A 783 -17.17 13.36 0.36
CA MET A 783 -17.79 12.83 -0.87
C MET A 783 -17.81 11.30 -0.87
N GLU A 784 -16.68 10.69 -0.50
CA GLU A 784 -16.55 9.24 -0.38
C GLU A 784 -17.46 8.67 0.72
N ARG A 785 -17.63 9.42 1.81
CA ARG A 785 -18.47 9.04 2.94
C ARG A 785 -19.95 8.99 2.60
N ASN A 786 -20.48 9.98 1.87
CA ASN A 786 -21.89 9.93 1.45
C ASN A 786 -22.16 8.75 0.52
N SER A 787 -21.22 8.47 -0.39
CA SER A 787 -21.27 7.26 -1.23
C SER A 787 -21.30 5.99 -0.37
N PHE A 788 -20.44 5.91 0.65
CA PHE A 788 -20.41 4.76 1.56
C PHE A 788 -21.67 4.62 2.41
N LEU A 789 -22.26 5.72 2.92
CA LEU A 789 -23.51 5.66 3.68
C LEU A 789 -24.66 5.09 2.84
N ASN A 790 -24.79 5.56 1.60
CA ASN A 790 -25.79 5.02 0.67
C ASN A 790 -25.52 3.54 0.36
N ARG A 791 -24.23 3.19 0.18
CA ARG A 791 -23.80 1.81 -0.06
C ARG A 791 -24.13 0.90 1.13
N ARG A 792 -23.79 1.30 2.36
CA ARG A 792 -23.96 0.48 3.56
C ARG A 792 -25.42 0.26 3.94
N ALA A 793 -26.31 1.19 3.60
CA ALA A 793 -27.73 1.14 3.92
C ALA A 793 -28.41 -0.19 3.50
N SER A 794 -27.97 -0.78 2.38
CA SER A 794 -28.50 -2.06 1.88
C SER A 794 -28.11 -3.28 2.74
N TYR A 795 -27.14 -3.13 3.64
CA TYR A 795 -26.58 -4.21 4.44
C TYR A 795 -26.89 -4.08 5.94
N LEU A 796 -27.44 -2.93 6.35
CA LEU A 796 -27.76 -2.69 7.76
C LEU A 796 -28.85 -3.66 8.23
N ILE A 797 -28.74 -4.04 9.51
CA ILE A 797 -29.69 -4.90 10.22
C ILE A 797 -30.44 -4.06 11.26
N TYR A 798 -29.74 -3.09 11.85
CA TYR A 798 -30.22 -2.30 12.99
C TYR A 798 -30.64 -0.91 12.56
N ARG A 799 -31.49 -0.28 13.38
CA ARG A 799 -31.98 1.10 13.17
C ARG A 799 -31.15 2.12 13.92
#